data_AF-A0A409VPU1-F1
#
_entry.id   AF-A0A409VPU1-F1
#
_cell.length_a   1.000
_cell.length_b   1.000
_cell.length_c   1.000
_cell.angle_alpha   90.00
_cell.angle_beta   90.00
_cell.angle_gamma   90.00
#
_symmetry.space_group_name_H-M   'P 1'
#
loop_
_entity.id
_entity.type
_entity.pdbx_description
1 polymer ?
#
loop_
_entity_poly.entity_id
_entity_poly.type
_entity_poly.pdbx_seq_one_letter_code
_entity_poly.pdbx_strand_id
1 'polypeptide(L)'
;MPRFAVFFLGLSSLVAVLLFYLASSDISKNLSPQGCRMSWMSPSYVLQADFNSTWSPLARRYSLWLYREVVWDSPQAEGLRQGSLPVLFIPGNAGSSHQVRSIASSASRQYFSSPHVVSPAFSARSSRPLDFYAVEFNEDLSAFHGSTLESQISYTKAAIAYILSMYPPETTITIMGHSMGGIVATALLPSDKISAIITMSTPHTLPPARFDSRIDQLYARLQQTLDEDSTPIVSICGGATDMMIPSESCILPRIRKDVFRRTVFTSALEGAWTGVGHREMVWCHQVRWRVARAALELGAVKTLHSRAIVLDKWLRDGHSLPPKVINSDEFETSLADVSTLPLGQKLILKNANAPNIYLLPVSDEPPTQRLTVLVSQGSITSVSAENHISLKVSVFTCTGSPVSVRCAPLQPETLKLVPNPIPATDFPVPDGSDESEGVVLFEGYAPRRGAHHWIGIKVENADGQGWVSAGLDFSKSNTVEASTLSLLTGPLSISIPEHGGLSTSFTFPNLLSSALLVYRVTPQRFSMPSCSESLMPPLLVHTSSPEETHYFPLAKVPNKRILLHTHLAAPFIDQSRHFPSALNFTIYSSAESECRDEFATFSLAIDWSATLGRWASRYLMTLIAWSYGVTATIVFLAWSHQDQIGLMTGVGECISRYANLLLRYLLPGSVVLSVLPLPETLYLGNKGTLFLTPIAPLLLFIASGIVCVSWWVLCILLTITGETSVFIFGSRRENVSVPKTTVFSLTIICAAIFLFVPWQVAYVGCWVLHLYTCASSIQQLSILEQQTDAVPLVDRSRRHDMELQGNRPSDIRDTKRDNLNHNLHLLLLMTWLLPLTAPVLAVWVRTLLTAGYTTPFDGDHNFLAVLPFLVLTDYASWVQGKLFDRASFERHVSFRWLFAALAATAFLFGSRRPYLILDCARVVAWIIVICTIGRRYWGGSPWRF
;
A
#
# COMPACT_ATOMS: atom_id res chain seq x y z
N MET A 1 -29.56 32.62 0.82
CA MET A 1 -28.41 32.22 1.67
C MET A 1 -28.22 30.70 1.81
N PRO A 2 -29.21 29.85 2.17
CA PRO A 2 -28.95 28.42 2.42
C PRO A 2 -28.50 27.63 1.17
N ARG A 3 -29.03 27.95 -0.02
CA ARG A 3 -28.60 27.34 -1.29
C ARG A 3 -27.15 27.67 -1.67
N PHE A 4 -26.67 28.86 -1.31
CA PHE A 4 -25.29 29.27 -1.60
C PHE A 4 -24.28 28.47 -0.78
N ALA A 5 -24.54 28.23 0.51
CA ALA A 5 -23.67 27.45 1.38
C ALA A 5 -23.50 26.00 0.88
N VAL A 6 -24.60 25.35 0.47
CA VAL A 6 -24.58 23.99 -0.09
C VAL A 6 -23.83 23.94 -1.42
N PHE A 7 -24.08 24.92 -2.30
CA PHE A 7 -23.37 25.03 -3.57
C PHE A 7 -21.86 25.24 -3.40
N PHE A 8 -21.47 26.16 -2.53
CA PHE A 8 -20.07 26.43 -2.18
C PHE A 8 -19.38 25.19 -1.61
N LEU A 9 -20.05 24.49 -0.67
CA LEU A 9 -19.53 23.25 -0.06
C LEU A 9 -19.30 22.16 -1.12
N GLY A 10 -20.25 21.96 -2.04
CA GLY A 10 -20.12 20.98 -3.12
C GLY A 10 -18.99 21.33 -4.10
N LEU A 11 -18.95 22.57 -4.60
CA LEU A 11 -17.95 23.01 -5.57
C LEU A 11 -16.53 23.02 -4.98
N SER A 12 -16.35 23.54 -3.77
CA SER A 12 -15.04 23.53 -3.09
C SER A 12 -14.54 22.12 -2.80
N SER A 13 -15.44 21.17 -2.49
CA SER A 13 -15.07 19.77 -2.31
C SER A 13 -14.64 19.11 -3.62
N LEU A 14 -15.27 19.43 -4.76
CA LEU A 14 -14.82 18.96 -6.07
C LEU A 14 -13.43 19.49 -6.42
N VAL A 15 -13.17 20.77 -6.17
CA VAL A 15 -11.84 21.37 -6.37
C VAL A 15 -10.81 20.70 -5.45
N ALA A 16 -11.14 20.47 -4.18
CA ALA A 16 -10.25 19.77 -3.25
C ALA A 16 -9.92 18.35 -3.73
N VAL A 17 -10.93 17.57 -4.15
CA VAL A 17 -10.72 16.22 -4.72
C VAL A 17 -9.82 16.27 -5.95
N LEU A 18 -10.01 17.24 -6.85
CA LEU A 18 -9.15 17.44 -8.02
C LEU A 18 -7.70 17.75 -7.61
N LEU A 19 -7.50 18.64 -6.65
CA LEU A 19 -6.16 18.98 -6.13
C LEU A 19 -5.48 17.77 -5.50
N PHE A 20 -6.22 16.99 -4.70
CA PHE A 20 -5.72 15.73 -4.11
C PHE A 20 -5.38 14.69 -5.17
N TYR A 21 -6.17 14.57 -6.23
CA TYR A 21 -5.86 13.70 -7.37
C TYR A 21 -4.59 14.13 -8.10
N LEU A 22 -4.45 15.43 -8.40
CA LEU A 22 -3.26 15.98 -9.05
C LEU A 22 -2.01 15.79 -8.18
N ALA A 23 -2.12 16.04 -6.88
CA ALA A 23 -1.05 15.81 -5.91
C ALA A 23 -0.66 14.32 -5.81
N SER A 24 -1.64 13.41 -5.80
CA SER A 24 -1.41 11.95 -5.80
C SER A 24 -0.72 11.48 -7.10
N SER A 25 -1.11 12.05 -8.24
CA SER A 25 -0.48 11.78 -9.53
C SER A 25 0.97 12.29 -9.58
N ASP A 26 1.23 13.47 -9.03
CA ASP A 26 2.57 14.06 -8.95
C ASP A 26 3.54 13.21 -8.11
N ILE A 27 3.11 12.73 -6.93
CA ILE A 27 3.98 11.90 -6.09
C ILE A 27 4.37 10.57 -6.75
N SER A 28 3.51 10.00 -7.59
CA SER A 28 3.82 8.73 -8.28
C SER A 28 5.04 8.84 -9.20
N LYS A 29 5.34 10.05 -9.68
CA LYS A 29 6.48 10.32 -10.58
C LYS A 29 7.68 10.90 -9.84
N ASN A 30 7.44 11.74 -8.84
CA ASN A 30 8.48 12.59 -8.27
C ASN A 30 8.96 12.16 -6.87
N LEU A 31 8.15 11.44 -6.09
CA LEU A 31 8.48 11.14 -4.69
C LEU A 31 9.56 10.06 -4.56
N SER A 32 9.46 9.02 -5.38
CA SER A 32 10.47 7.97 -5.53
C SER A 32 10.54 7.60 -7.01
N PRO A 33 11.40 8.27 -7.81
CA PRO A 33 11.46 8.05 -9.25
C PRO A 33 11.94 6.64 -9.59
N GLN A 34 11.41 6.11 -10.69
CA GLN A 34 11.69 4.78 -11.18
C GLN A 34 12.80 4.79 -12.23
N GLY A 35 13.73 3.84 -12.11
CA GLY A 35 14.83 3.57 -13.03
C GLY A 35 14.94 2.07 -13.26
N CYS A 36 13.92 1.49 -13.91
CA CYS A 36 13.86 0.06 -14.16
C CYS A 36 14.24 -0.26 -15.61
N ARG A 37 15.37 -0.94 -15.81
CA ARG A 37 15.76 -1.48 -17.13
C ARG A 37 14.72 -2.50 -17.58
N MET A 38 14.29 -2.41 -18.83
CA MET A 38 13.40 -3.40 -19.41
C MET A 38 14.06 -4.78 -19.48
N SER A 39 13.28 -5.82 -19.21
CA SER A 39 13.71 -7.23 -19.31
C SER A 39 13.15 -7.90 -20.54
N TRP A 40 13.98 -8.69 -21.25
CA TRP A 40 13.58 -9.50 -22.40
C TRP A 40 13.74 -10.98 -22.10
N MET A 41 12.86 -11.81 -22.64
CA MET A 41 12.78 -13.25 -22.36
C MET A 41 12.14 -14.00 -23.54
N SER A 42 12.31 -15.32 -23.56
CA SER A 42 11.73 -16.21 -24.57
C SER A 42 10.89 -17.30 -23.89
N PRO A 43 9.67 -16.96 -23.43
CA PRO A 43 8.90 -17.81 -22.54
C PRO A 43 8.18 -18.94 -23.30
N SER A 44 8.16 -20.13 -22.70
CA SER A 44 7.29 -21.25 -23.06
C SER A 44 6.63 -21.78 -21.80
N TYR A 45 5.35 -22.14 -21.87
CA TYR A 45 4.58 -22.63 -20.72
C TYR A 45 4.07 -24.04 -20.98
N VAL A 46 4.36 -24.95 -20.05
CA VAL A 46 3.89 -26.34 -20.10
C VAL A 46 2.84 -26.56 -19.03
N LEU A 47 1.60 -26.79 -19.46
CA LEU A 47 0.49 -27.10 -18.56
C LEU A 47 0.77 -28.41 -17.82
N GLN A 48 0.62 -28.41 -16.50
CA GLN A 48 0.71 -29.62 -15.68
C GLN A 48 -0.63 -30.36 -15.68
N ALA A 49 -0.94 -31.04 -16.79
CA ALA A 49 -2.25 -31.67 -17.01
C ALA A 49 -2.59 -32.79 -16.00
N ASP A 50 -1.57 -33.45 -15.43
CA ASP A 50 -1.77 -34.49 -14.41
C ASP A 50 -2.21 -33.94 -13.05
N PHE A 51 -2.04 -32.62 -12.81
CA PHE A 51 -2.61 -31.93 -11.66
C PHE A 51 -4.11 -31.65 -11.89
N ASN A 52 -4.89 -32.71 -11.95
CA ASN A 52 -6.31 -32.69 -12.27
C ASN A 52 -7.21 -32.79 -11.01
N SER A 53 -8.50 -33.05 -11.20
CA SER A 53 -9.49 -33.11 -10.12
C SER A 53 -9.23 -34.19 -9.05
N THR A 54 -8.36 -35.17 -9.29
CA THR A 54 -7.95 -36.15 -8.27
C THR A 54 -7.05 -35.52 -7.20
N TRP A 55 -6.29 -34.48 -7.57
CA TRP A 55 -5.42 -33.76 -6.65
C TRP A 55 -6.13 -32.59 -5.96
N SER A 56 -6.97 -31.86 -6.70
CA SER A 56 -7.75 -30.76 -6.15
C SER A 56 -9.05 -30.58 -6.91
N PRO A 57 -10.21 -30.44 -6.23
CA PRO A 57 -11.47 -30.12 -6.92
C PRO A 57 -11.39 -28.77 -7.67
N LEU A 58 -10.48 -27.89 -7.25
CA LEU A 58 -10.25 -26.59 -7.86
C LEU A 58 -9.44 -26.66 -9.17
N ALA A 59 -8.92 -27.82 -9.57
CA ALA A 59 -8.18 -28.00 -10.83
C ALA A 59 -9.03 -27.79 -12.10
N ARG A 60 -10.37 -27.71 -11.96
CA ARG A 60 -11.26 -27.29 -13.04
C ARG A 60 -11.32 -25.77 -13.22
N ARG A 61 -11.00 -25.03 -12.15
CA ARG A 61 -11.03 -23.57 -12.10
C ARG A 61 -9.63 -23.02 -12.31
N TYR A 62 -8.64 -23.52 -11.58
CA TYR A 62 -7.27 -23.05 -11.62
C TYR A 62 -6.37 -23.99 -12.39
N SER A 63 -5.24 -23.48 -12.86
CA SER A 63 -4.23 -24.26 -13.58
C SER A 63 -2.84 -24.08 -12.97
N LEU A 64 -1.94 -25.01 -13.28
CA LEU A 64 -0.55 -25.00 -12.84
C LEU A 64 0.33 -25.12 -14.07
N TRP A 65 1.27 -24.19 -14.21
CA TRP A 65 2.14 -24.10 -15.38
C TRP A 65 3.59 -24.25 -14.98
N LEU A 66 4.37 -24.93 -15.80
CA LEU A 66 5.82 -24.93 -15.72
C LEU A 66 6.37 -23.98 -16.78
N TYR A 67 7.14 -22.99 -16.35
CA TYR A 67 7.87 -22.11 -17.25
C TYR A 67 9.10 -22.81 -17.82
N ARG A 68 9.38 -22.60 -19.11
CA ARG A 68 10.62 -22.95 -19.80
C ARG A 68 11.13 -21.77 -20.61
N GLU A 69 12.43 -21.50 -20.53
CA GLU A 69 13.09 -20.57 -21.43
C GLU A 69 13.49 -21.30 -22.72
N VAL A 70 12.88 -20.88 -23.84
CA VAL A 70 13.03 -21.54 -25.16
C VAL A 70 14.49 -21.54 -25.59
N VAL A 71 15.00 -22.70 -26.04
CA VAL A 71 16.43 -22.98 -26.40
C VAL A 71 17.36 -23.17 -25.20
N TRP A 72 17.04 -22.66 -24.01
CA TRP A 72 17.93 -22.73 -22.85
C TRP A 72 17.70 -23.99 -22.01
N ASP A 73 16.44 -24.25 -21.68
CA ASP A 73 16.07 -25.37 -20.83
C ASP A 73 15.88 -26.64 -21.67
N SER A 74 16.40 -27.78 -21.20
CA SER A 74 16.24 -29.08 -21.87
C SER A 74 14.77 -29.51 -21.93
N PRO A 75 14.35 -30.36 -22.88
CA PRO A 75 13.03 -30.98 -22.85
C PRO A 75 12.82 -31.81 -21.57
N GLN A 76 11.56 -31.97 -21.16
CA GLN A 76 11.20 -32.71 -19.94
C GLN A 76 11.69 -34.17 -20.04
N ALA A 77 12.47 -34.62 -19.07
CA ALA A 77 12.87 -36.02 -18.94
C ALA A 77 11.73 -36.84 -18.32
N GLU A 78 11.52 -38.06 -18.81
CA GLU A 78 10.59 -39.02 -18.20
C GLU A 78 11.17 -39.51 -16.85
N GLY A 79 10.36 -39.51 -15.80
CA GLY A 79 10.73 -39.97 -14.45
C GLY A 79 11.01 -38.87 -13.42
N LEU A 80 11.69 -39.23 -12.32
CA LEU A 80 12.00 -38.31 -11.21
C LEU A 80 12.96 -37.20 -11.64
N ARG A 81 12.62 -35.95 -11.33
CA ARG A 81 13.44 -34.78 -11.65
C ARG A 81 14.62 -34.63 -10.68
N GLN A 82 15.72 -35.33 -10.96
CA GLN A 82 16.92 -35.31 -10.11
C GLN A 82 17.87 -34.13 -10.41
N GLY A 83 17.80 -33.58 -11.63
CA GLY A 83 18.72 -32.55 -12.13
C GLY A 83 18.31 -31.11 -11.85
N SER A 84 17.13 -30.86 -11.26
CA SER A 84 16.59 -29.52 -11.03
C SER A 84 15.96 -29.38 -9.64
N LEU A 85 15.64 -28.16 -9.23
CA LEU A 85 14.96 -27.88 -7.97
C LEU A 85 13.67 -27.07 -8.20
N PRO A 86 12.59 -27.36 -7.47
CA PRO A 86 11.31 -26.70 -7.68
C PRO A 86 11.28 -25.30 -7.04
N VAL A 87 10.72 -24.35 -7.79
CA VAL A 87 10.30 -23.04 -7.29
C VAL A 87 8.83 -22.87 -7.65
N LEU A 88 8.02 -22.40 -6.69
CA LEU A 88 6.62 -22.07 -6.94
C LEU A 88 6.39 -20.57 -6.85
N PHE A 89 5.93 -19.98 -7.96
CA PHE A 89 5.49 -18.61 -8.03
C PHE A 89 3.97 -18.51 -7.86
N ILE A 90 3.53 -17.57 -7.04
CA ILE A 90 2.13 -17.28 -6.76
C ILE A 90 1.82 -15.83 -7.16
N PRO A 91 0.92 -15.61 -8.15
CA PRO A 91 0.63 -14.29 -8.68
C PRO A 91 -0.24 -13.46 -7.74
N GLY A 92 -0.29 -12.16 -8.03
CA GLY A 92 -1.09 -11.19 -7.29
C GLY A 92 -2.58 -11.16 -7.63
N ASN A 93 -3.28 -10.17 -7.08
CA ASN A 93 -4.68 -9.87 -7.40
C ASN A 93 -4.85 -9.57 -8.90
N ALA A 94 -5.77 -10.27 -9.57
CA ALA A 94 -5.91 -10.23 -11.04
C ALA A 94 -4.61 -10.49 -11.82
N GLY A 95 -3.66 -11.21 -11.19
CA GLY A 95 -2.41 -11.63 -11.81
C GLY A 95 -2.52 -13.00 -12.45
N SER A 96 -1.60 -13.26 -13.36
CA SER A 96 -1.47 -14.54 -14.07
C SER A 96 -0.12 -15.19 -13.83
N SER A 97 -0.02 -16.47 -14.22
CA SER A 97 1.24 -17.23 -14.24
C SER A 97 2.35 -16.48 -14.98
N HIS A 98 1.97 -15.61 -15.93
CA HIS A 98 2.87 -14.78 -16.72
C HIS A 98 3.65 -13.73 -15.93
N GLN A 99 3.36 -13.47 -14.65
CA GLN A 99 4.14 -12.54 -13.84
C GLN A 99 5.55 -13.07 -13.51
N VAL A 100 5.76 -14.39 -13.49
CA VAL A 100 7.06 -15.00 -13.14
C VAL A 100 8.12 -14.89 -14.24
N ARG A 101 7.70 -14.69 -15.49
CA ARG A 101 8.52 -14.88 -16.69
C ARG A 101 9.88 -14.19 -16.67
N SER A 102 9.93 -12.96 -16.17
CA SER A 102 11.15 -12.15 -16.16
C SER A 102 12.16 -12.67 -15.13
N ILE A 103 11.68 -13.18 -13.99
CA ILE A 103 12.50 -13.80 -12.94
C ILE A 103 12.98 -15.16 -13.42
N ALA A 104 12.08 -16.01 -13.93
CA ALA A 104 12.43 -17.35 -14.41
C ALA A 104 13.44 -17.31 -15.56
N SER A 105 13.23 -16.44 -16.55
CA SER A 105 14.19 -16.21 -17.64
C SER A 105 15.55 -15.72 -17.13
N SER A 106 15.56 -14.84 -16.12
CA SER A 106 16.81 -14.39 -15.50
C SER A 106 17.56 -15.55 -14.85
N ALA A 107 16.85 -16.46 -14.18
CA ALA A 107 17.48 -17.60 -13.52
C ALA A 107 18.11 -18.55 -14.55
N SER A 108 17.39 -18.92 -15.62
CA SER A 108 17.93 -19.77 -16.68
C SER A 108 19.15 -19.14 -17.36
N ARG A 109 19.08 -17.85 -17.69
CA ARG A 109 20.18 -17.11 -18.37
C ARG A 109 21.36 -16.73 -17.47
N GLN A 110 21.22 -16.83 -16.14
CA GLN A 110 22.36 -16.73 -15.22
C GLN A 110 23.02 -18.10 -15.02
N TYR A 111 22.20 -19.16 -14.93
CA TYR A 111 22.70 -20.53 -14.76
C TYR A 111 23.49 -21.01 -15.98
N PHE A 112 23.00 -20.71 -17.17
CA PHE A 112 23.65 -21.03 -18.43
C PHE A 112 24.36 -19.78 -18.99
N SER A 113 25.62 -19.89 -19.44
CA SER A 113 26.32 -18.79 -20.12
C SER A 113 25.93 -18.67 -21.60
N SER A 114 25.58 -19.80 -22.19
CA SER A 114 25.00 -19.95 -23.52
C SER A 114 24.08 -21.18 -23.48
N PRO A 115 23.18 -21.38 -24.46
CA PRO A 115 22.26 -22.51 -24.45
C PRO A 115 22.94 -23.84 -24.08
N HIS A 116 22.45 -24.47 -23.01
CA HIS A 116 22.94 -25.72 -22.44
C HIS A 116 24.39 -25.72 -21.89
N VAL A 117 25.09 -24.59 -21.89
CA VAL A 117 26.44 -24.47 -21.31
C VAL A 117 26.33 -23.83 -19.92
N VAL A 118 26.60 -24.62 -18.88
CA VAL A 118 26.59 -24.13 -17.49
C VAL A 118 27.63 -23.05 -17.30
N SER A 119 27.25 -21.92 -16.71
CA SER A 119 28.17 -20.81 -16.50
C SER A 119 29.25 -21.18 -15.47
N PRO A 120 30.47 -20.62 -15.58
CA PRO A 120 31.58 -20.94 -14.67
C PRO A 120 31.25 -20.69 -13.19
N ALA A 121 30.37 -19.71 -12.91
CA ALA A 121 29.92 -19.40 -11.56
C ALA A 121 29.13 -20.53 -10.89
N PHE A 122 28.50 -21.41 -11.69
CA PHE A 122 27.68 -22.53 -11.22
C PHE A 122 28.27 -23.89 -11.54
N SER A 123 29.26 -24.02 -12.42
CA SER A 123 29.91 -25.31 -12.71
C SER A 123 30.76 -25.81 -11.54
N ALA A 124 31.43 -24.90 -10.83
CA ALA A 124 32.28 -25.20 -9.69
C ALA A 124 31.51 -25.43 -8.37
N ARG A 125 30.23 -25.05 -8.34
CA ARG A 125 29.33 -25.21 -7.19
C ARG A 125 28.36 -26.33 -7.54
N SER A 126 27.99 -27.20 -6.61
CA SER A 126 26.99 -28.27 -6.86
C SER A 126 25.56 -27.72 -7.00
N SER A 127 25.40 -26.60 -7.69
CA SER A 127 24.16 -25.89 -7.95
C SER A 127 23.38 -26.60 -9.07
N ARG A 128 22.05 -26.51 -9.00
CA ARG A 128 21.15 -27.09 -9.99
C ARG A 128 20.32 -25.98 -10.64
N PRO A 129 19.89 -26.15 -11.90
CA PRO A 129 18.89 -25.27 -12.49
C PRO A 129 17.57 -25.35 -11.71
N LEU A 130 16.72 -24.34 -11.89
CA LEU A 130 15.44 -24.22 -11.21
C LEU A 130 14.30 -24.51 -12.17
N ASP A 131 13.30 -25.27 -11.71
CA ASP A 131 12.03 -25.44 -12.40
C ASP A 131 11.00 -24.50 -11.78
N PHE A 132 10.66 -23.44 -12.51
CA PHE A 132 9.66 -22.45 -12.09
C PHE A 132 8.26 -22.92 -12.44
N TYR A 133 7.53 -23.35 -11.41
CA TYR A 133 6.08 -23.54 -11.49
C TYR A 133 5.37 -22.24 -11.14
N ALA A 134 4.24 -21.98 -11.79
CA ALA A 134 3.38 -20.85 -11.50
C ALA A 134 1.93 -21.30 -11.44
N VAL A 135 1.24 -20.99 -10.35
CA VAL A 135 -0.21 -21.16 -10.26
C VAL A 135 -0.91 -20.05 -11.04
N GLU A 136 -2.03 -20.39 -11.66
CA GLU A 136 -2.87 -19.49 -12.44
C GLU A 136 -4.27 -19.49 -11.82
N PHE A 137 -4.66 -18.38 -11.23
CA PHE A 137 -5.94 -18.24 -10.54
C PHE A 137 -7.04 -17.61 -11.41
N ASN A 138 -6.96 -17.74 -12.74
CA ASN A 138 -7.84 -17.08 -13.70
C ASN A 138 -7.98 -15.56 -13.49
N GLU A 139 -6.92 -14.92 -13.01
CA GLU A 139 -6.92 -13.50 -12.67
C GLU A 139 -8.07 -13.12 -11.70
N ASP A 140 -8.36 -14.01 -10.75
CA ASP A 140 -9.33 -13.75 -9.69
C ASP A 140 -8.93 -12.53 -8.83
N LEU A 141 -9.95 -11.80 -8.37
CA LEU A 141 -9.81 -10.57 -7.59
C LEU A 141 -9.66 -10.85 -6.07
N SER A 142 -8.56 -11.51 -5.69
CA SER A 142 -8.30 -11.95 -4.29
C SER A 142 -8.14 -10.84 -3.25
N ALA A 143 -7.84 -9.59 -3.66
CA ALA A 143 -7.72 -8.47 -2.73
C ALA A 143 -9.06 -8.07 -2.08
N PHE A 144 -10.19 -8.36 -2.73
CA PHE A 144 -11.52 -7.87 -2.33
C PHE A 144 -12.41 -8.93 -1.68
N HIS A 145 -12.02 -10.21 -1.70
CA HIS A 145 -12.91 -11.31 -1.32
C HIS A 145 -12.17 -12.44 -0.58
N GLY A 146 -12.60 -12.71 0.66
CA GLY A 146 -11.91 -13.64 1.56
C GLY A 146 -11.96 -15.11 1.12
N SER A 147 -13.11 -15.62 0.66
CA SER A 147 -13.22 -17.03 0.25
C SER A 147 -12.49 -17.32 -1.08
N THR A 148 -12.32 -16.32 -1.95
CA THR A 148 -11.41 -16.44 -3.10
C THR A 148 -9.99 -16.69 -2.62
N LEU A 149 -9.53 -15.94 -1.63
CA LEU A 149 -8.18 -16.10 -1.07
C LEU A 149 -8.01 -17.47 -0.38
N GLU A 150 -9.02 -17.97 0.35
CA GLU A 150 -9.02 -19.31 0.93
C GLU A 150 -8.94 -20.42 -0.15
N SER A 151 -9.65 -20.25 -1.27
CA SER A 151 -9.59 -21.16 -2.42
C SER A 151 -8.18 -21.18 -3.04
N GLN A 152 -7.56 -20.01 -3.19
CA GLN A 152 -6.18 -19.90 -3.67
C GLN A 152 -5.19 -20.61 -2.74
N ILE A 153 -5.34 -20.46 -1.42
CA ILE A 153 -4.53 -21.17 -0.41
C ILE A 153 -4.69 -22.69 -0.54
N SER A 154 -5.94 -23.18 -0.60
CA SER A 154 -6.24 -24.61 -0.72
C SER A 154 -5.65 -25.23 -1.98
N TYR A 155 -5.84 -24.58 -3.14
CA TYR A 155 -5.29 -25.04 -4.42
C TYR A 155 -3.76 -25.05 -4.41
N THR A 156 -3.13 -23.99 -3.89
CA THR A 156 -1.67 -23.89 -3.84
C THR A 156 -1.05 -24.94 -2.92
N LYS A 157 -1.71 -25.25 -1.78
CA LYS A 157 -1.29 -26.34 -0.90
C LYS A 157 -1.28 -27.70 -1.62
N ALA A 158 -2.31 -27.98 -2.42
CA ALA A 158 -2.37 -29.20 -3.24
C ALA A 158 -1.30 -29.18 -4.35
N ALA A 159 -1.05 -28.03 -4.98
CA ALA A 159 -0.03 -27.87 -6.01
C ALA A 159 1.37 -28.17 -5.48
N ILE A 160 1.71 -27.76 -4.25
CA ILE A 160 2.99 -28.11 -3.62
C ILE A 160 3.14 -29.63 -3.46
N ALA A 161 2.09 -30.32 -3.01
CA ALA A 161 2.13 -31.77 -2.87
C ALA A 161 2.33 -32.48 -4.22
N TYR A 162 1.63 -32.01 -5.27
CA TYR A 162 1.81 -32.50 -6.63
C TYR A 162 3.23 -32.25 -7.16
N ILE A 163 3.73 -31.01 -7.05
CA ILE A 163 5.07 -30.65 -7.53
C ILE A 163 6.11 -31.57 -6.89
N LEU A 164 6.10 -31.68 -5.57
CA LEU A 164 7.09 -32.46 -4.83
C LEU A 164 7.02 -33.97 -5.12
N SER A 165 5.87 -34.49 -5.57
CA SER A 165 5.75 -35.90 -6.00
C SER A 165 6.61 -36.25 -7.23
N MET A 166 7.01 -35.23 -8.02
CA MET A 166 7.89 -35.40 -9.19
C MET A 166 9.38 -35.31 -8.86
N TYR A 167 9.74 -35.02 -7.61
CA TYR A 167 11.13 -34.85 -7.15
C TYR A 167 11.51 -35.94 -6.13
N PRO A 168 12.81 -36.16 -5.89
CA PRO A 168 13.26 -37.07 -4.84
C PRO A 168 12.65 -36.74 -3.47
N PRO A 169 12.47 -37.75 -2.58
CA PRO A 169 12.02 -37.51 -1.21
C PRO A 169 12.95 -36.53 -0.49
N GLU A 170 12.42 -35.79 0.48
CA GLU A 170 13.10 -34.69 1.20
C GLU A 170 13.43 -33.45 0.37
N THR A 171 12.98 -33.36 -0.89
CA THR A 171 13.09 -32.12 -1.66
C THR A 171 12.18 -31.04 -1.08
N THR A 172 12.74 -29.89 -0.74
CA THR A 172 12.00 -28.70 -0.30
C THR A 172 11.78 -27.72 -1.46
N ILE A 173 10.70 -26.94 -1.42
CA ILE A 173 10.34 -25.96 -2.45
C ILE A 173 10.55 -24.52 -1.98
N THR A 174 11.13 -23.68 -2.83
CA THR A 174 11.19 -22.22 -2.61
C THR A 174 9.91 -21.57 -3.13
N ILE A 175 9.27 -20.70 -2.35
CA ILE A 175 8.05 -20.00 -2.77
C ILE A 175 8.35 -18.53 -3.05
N MET A 176 7.79 -18.01 -4.15
CA MET A 176 7.79 -16.60 -4.48
C MET A 176 6.36 -16.10 -4.58
N GLY A 177 6.03 -15.03 -3.87
CA GLY A 177 4.69 -14.43 -3.90
C GLY A 177 4.74 -12.97 -4.31
N HIS A 178 3.92 -12.58 -5.28
CA HIS A 178 3.73 -11.17 -5.65
C HIS A 178 2.40 -10.65 -5.11
N SER A 179 2.38 -9.46 -4.49
CA SER A 179 1.16 -8.84 -3.98
C SER A 179 0.39 -9.78 -3.06
N MET A 180 -0.92 -9.98 -3.28
CA MET A 180 -1.74 -10.97 -2.55
C MET A 180 -1.24 -12.42 -2.65
N GLY A 181 -0.45 -12.77 -3.68
CA GLY A 181 0.19 -14.09 -3.78
C GLY A 181 1.22 -14.35 -2.68
N GLY A 182 1.82 -13.31 -2.11
CA GLY A 182 2.65 -13.44 -0.91
C GLY A 182 1.84 -13.70 0.36
N ILE A 183 0.59 -13.26 0.44
CA ILE A 183 -0.33 -13.61 1.53
C ILE A 183 -0.76 -15.07 1.43
N VAL A 184 -1.00 -15.56 0.21
CA VAL A 184 -1.20 -16.99 -0.04
C VAL A 184 0.05 -17.77 0.35
N ALA A 185 1.25 -17.31 -0.02
CA ALA A 185 2.51 -17.97 0.31
C ALA A 185 2.71 -18.13 1.82
N THR A 186 2.51 -17.07 2.59
CA THR A 186 2.70 -17.10 4.05
C THR A 186 1.60 -17.87 4.77
N ALA A 187 0.38 -17.94 4.22
CA ALA A 187 -0.71 -18.77 4.74
C ALA A 187 -0.48 -20.28 4.62
N LEU A 188 0.56 -20.71 3.90
CA LEU A 188 0.96 -22.11 3.80
C LEU A 188 1.86 -22.55 4.97
N LEU A 189 2.27 -21.61 5.84
CA LEU A 189 3.09 -21.89 7.02
C LEU A 189 2.22 -22.26 8.24
N PRO A 190 2.75 -23.08 9.18
CA PRO A 190 4.07 -23.73 9.15
C PRO A 190 4.12 -24.93 8.19
N SER A 191 5.28 -25.17 7.57
CA SER A 191 5.49 -26.30 6.64
C SER A 191 6.97 -26.68 6.53
N ASP A 192 7.28 -27.95 6.71
CA ASP A 192 8.61 -28.55 6.53
C ASP A 192 9.03 -28.65 5.05
N LYS A 193 8.05 -28.65 4.14
CA LYS A 193 8.25 -28.71 2.70
C LYS A 193 8.76 -27.40 2.11
N ILE A 194 8.61 -26.27 2.80
CA ILE A 194 8.95 -24.94 2.29
C ILE A 194 10.36 -24.56 2.75
N SER A 195 11.24 -24.23 1.80
CA SER A 195 12.63 -23.93 2.10
C SER A 195 12.86 -22.48 2.56
N ALA A 196 12.22 -21.53 1.88
CA ALA A 196 12.26 -20.10 2.07
C ALA A 196 11.12 -19.45 1.27
N ILE A 197 10.71 -18.23 1.66
CA ILE A 197 9.73 -17.43 0.93
C ILE A 197 10.33 -16.07 0.55
N ILE A 198 10.18 -15.67 -0.71
CA ILE A 198 10.48 -14.32 -1.19
C ILE A 198 9.15 -13.66 -1.56
N THR A 199 8.75 -12.63 -0.82
CA THR A 199 7.54 -11.86 -1.13
C THR A 199 7.90 -10.53 -1.78
N MET A 200 7.06 -10.06 -2.70
CA MET A 200 7.31 -8.89 -3.54
C MET A 200 6.06 -8.01 -3.57
N SER A 201 6.16 -6.76 -3.09
CA SER A 201 5.02 -5.84 -2.93
C SER A 201 3.84 -6.45 -2.17
N THR A 202 4.11 -7.33 -1.20
CA THR A 202 3.08 -8.07 -0.45
C THR A 202 2.63 -7.28 0.78
N PRO A 203 1.34 -6.96 0.93
CA PRO A 203 0.83 -6.21 2.08
C PRO A 203 0.68 -7.12 3.33
N HIS A 204 1.74 -7.33 4.10
CA HIS A 204 1.76 -8.18 5.30
C HIS A 204 1.01 -7.63 6.52
N THR A 205 0.97 -6.32 6.73
CA THR A 205 0.39 -5.74 7.97
C THR A 205 -1.06 -5.30 7.82
N LEU A 206 -1.43 -4.74 6.67
CA LEU A 206 -2.75 -4.18 6.43
C LEU A 206 -3.26 -4.57 5.03
N PRO A 207 -4.48 -5.11 4.89
CA PRO A 207 -5.02 -5.46 3.58
C PRO A 207 -5.28 -4.20 2.74
N PRO A 208 -5.05 -4.26 1.41
CA PRO A 208 -5.31 -3.12 0.53
C PRO A 208 -6.80 -2.77 0.43
N ALA A 209 -7.66 -3.78 0.54
CA ALA A 209 -9.10 -3.62 0.60
C ALA A 209 -9.66 -4.38 1.81
N ARG A 210 -10.46 -3.68 2.63
CA ARG A 210 -10.94 -4.16 3.93
C ARG A 210 -12.46 -4.29 3.93
N PHE A 211 -13.02 -4.82 2.84
CA PHE A 211 -14.47 -4.97 2.66
C PHE A 211 -15.04 -6.28 3.20
N ASP A 212 -14.16 -7.21 3.61
CA ASP A 212 -14.53 -8.54 4.08
C ASP A 212 -13.83 -8.82 5.42
N SER A 213 -14.62 -9.20 6.43
CA SER A 213 -14.12 -9.52 7.77
C SER A 213 -13.23 -10.77 7.77
N ARG A 214 -13.42 -11.70 6.81
CA ARG A 214 -12.59 -12.91 6.66
C ARG A 214 -11.13 -12.57 6.31
N ILE A 215 -10.91 -11.51 5.52
CA ILE A 215 -9.55 -11.04 5.19
C ILE A 215 -8.87 -10.51 6.46
N ASP A 216 -9.56 -9.69 7.25
CA ASP A 216 -9.02 -9.19 8.53
C ASP A 216 -8.68 -10.34 9.49
N GLN A 217 -9.51 -11.39 9.56
CA GLN A 217 -9.25 -12.59 10.37
C GLN A 217 -8.05 -13.40 9.86
N LEU A 218 -7.89 -13.55 8.55
CA LEU A 218 -6.72 -14.20 7.96
C LEU A 218 -5.44 -13.44 8.33
N TYR A 219 -5.43 -12.11 8.18
CA TYR A 219 -4.29 -11.28 8.53
C TYR A 219 -3.91 -11.38 10.01
N ALA A 220 -4.90 -11.39 10.90
CA ALA A 220 -4.66 -11.58 12.33
C ALA A 220 -3.97 -12.93 12.63
N ARG A 221 -4.41 -14.01 11.96
CA ARG A 221 -3.76 -15.34 12.07
C ARG A 221 -2.34 -15.34 11.51
N LEU A 222 -2.14 -14.72 10.34
CA LEU A 222 -0.84 -14.65 9.69
C LEU A 222 0.18 -13.90 10.53
N GLN A 223 -0.21 -12.82 11.21
CA GLN A 223 0.69 -12.10 12.11
C GLN A 223 1.24 -13.03 13.21
N GLN A 224 0.39 -13.89 13.78
CA GLN A 224 0.84 -14.89 14.75
C GLN A 224 1.77 -15.94 14.12
N THR A 225 1.40 -16.50 12.95
CA THR A 225 2.24 -17.48 12.24
C THR A 225 3.60 -16.90 11.88
N LEU A 226 3.66 -15.66 11.40
CA LEU A 226 4.90 -15.00 11.01
C LEU A 226 5.84 -14.78 12.19
N ASP A 227 5.30 -14.55 13.39
CA ASP A 227 6.06 -14.37 14.64
C ASP A 227 6.65 -15.70 15.18
N GLU A 228 6.00 -16.83 14.90
CA GLU A 228 6.34 -18.15 15.45
C GLU A 228 7.16 -19.04 14.50
N ASP A 229 6.89 -19.00 13.20
CA ASP A 229 7.47 -19.90 12.21
C ASP A 229 8.93 -19.54 11.83
N SER A 230 9.79 -20.55 11.72
CA SER A 230 11.23 -20.38 11.50
C SER A 230 11.68 -20.31 10.03
N THR A 231 10.79 -20.57 9.06
CA THR A 231 11.11 -20.58 7.62
C THR A 231 11.64 -19.21 7.22
N PRO A 232 12.83 -19.04 6.59
CA PRO A 232 13.36 -17.73 6.20
C PRO A 232 12.43 -16.98 5.23
N ILE A 233 12.18 -15.68 5.49
CA ILE A 233 11.33 -14.83 4.63
C ILE A 233 12.02 -13.50 4.38
N VAL A 234 12.09 -13.10 3.10
CA VAL A 234 12.43 -11.73 2.68
C VAL A 234 11.24 -11.09 2.00
N SER A 235 10.89 -9.88 2.41
CA SER A 235 9.88 -9.05 1.74
C SER A 235 10.56 -7.88 1.01
N ILE A 236 10.36 -7.81 -0.30
CA ILE A 236 10.86 -6.72 -1.15
C ILE A 236 9.72 -5.73 -1.40
N CYS A 237 9.93 -4.46 -1.06
CA CYS A 237 8.90 -3.41 -1.13
C CYS A 237 9.29 -2.31 -2.14
N GLY A 238 8.34 -1.87 -2.98
CA GLY A 238 8.61 -0.90 -4.06
C GLY A 238 8.80 0.55 -3.60
N GLY A 239 8.50 0.86 -2.33
CA GLY A 239 8.54 2.22 -1.79
C GLY A 239 7.38 3.09 -2.29
N ALA A 240 7.54 4.41 -2.31
CA ALA A 240 6.45 5.32 -2.65
C ALA A 240 5.94 5.26 -4.10
N THR A 241 6.66 4.57 -5.00
CA THR A 241 6.27 4.36 -6.41
C THR A 241 5.12 3.36 -6.54
N ASP A 242 4.98 2.44 -5.57
CA ASP A 242 3.84 1.53 -5.51
C ASP A 242 2.60 2.28 -5.02
N MET A 243 1.72 2.65 -5.96
CA MET A 243 0.46 3.34 -5.69
C MET A 243 -0.71 2.38 -5.45
N MET A 244 -0.52 1.06 -5.63
CA MET A 244 -1.57 0.07 -5.40
C MET A 244 -1.57 -0.38 -3.93
N ILE A 245 -0.39 -0.57 -3.37
CA ILE A 245 -0.19 -1.00 -1.99
C ILE A 245 0.60 0.08 -1.25
N PRO A 246 0.07 0.68 -0.18
CA PRO A 246 0.87 1.55 0.67
C PRO A 246 2.06 0.77 1.23
N SER A 247 3.30 1.16 0.91
CA SER A 247 4.49 0.35 1.22
C SER A 247 4.76 0.15 2.72
N GLU A 248 4.19 0.98 3.59
CA GLU A 248 4.11 0.73 5.03
C GLU A 248 3.42 -0.60 5.39
N SER A 249 2.52 -1.08 4.52
CA SER A 249 1.85 -2.37 4.69
C SER A 249 2.72 -3.57 4.29
N CYS A 250 3.82 -3.34 3.57
CA CYS A 250 4.71 -4.38 3.04
C CYS A 250 5.78 -4.85 4.03
N ILE A 251 5.90 -4.17 5.17
CA ILE A 251 6.88 -4.46 6.21
C ILE A 251 6.49 -5.74 6.97
N LEU A 252 7.43 -6.66 7.15
CA LEU A 252 7.23 -7.86 7.95
C LEU A 252 7.24 -7.52 9.45
N PRO A 253 6.52 -8.27 10.30
CA PRO A 253 6.63 -8.08 11.73
C PRO A 253 8.06 -8.33 12.20
N ARG A 254 8.56 -7.46 13.09
CA ARG A 254 9.90 -7.61 13.67
C ARG A 254 9.88 -8.67 14.76
N ILE A 255 10.71 -9.70 14.58
CA ILE A 255 10.81 -10.85 15.49
C ILE A 255 11.95 -10.65 16.49
N ARG A 256 11.75 -11.07 17.75
CA ARG A 256 12.75 -11.03 18.84
C ARG A 256 13.65 -12.28 18.94
N LYS A 257 13.39 -13.29 18.09
CA LYS A 257 14.05 -14.60 18.03
C LYS A 257 15.01 -14.68 16.83
N ASP A 258 15.89 -15.68 16.80
CA ASP A 258 16.84 -16.01 15.72
C ASP A 258 16.19 -16.48 14.39
N VAL A 259 15.03 -15.94 14.03
CA VAL A 259 14.33 -16.23 12.78
C VAL A 259 14.73 -15.20 11.73
N PHE A 260 15.12 -15.66 10.54
CA PHE A 260 15.46 -14.75 9.45
C PHE A 260 14.20 -14.12 8.82
N ARG A 261 13.91 -12.88 9.21
CA ARG A 261 12.90 -12.00 8.59
C ARG A 261 13.58 -10.71 8.18
N ARG A 262 13.48 -10.33 6.90
CA ARG A 262 14.00 -9.07 6.40
C ARG A 262 12.97 -8.39 5.51
N THR A 263 12.77 -7.10 5.71
CA THR A 263 12.11 -6.25 4.73
C THR A 263 13.17 -5.39 4.08
N VAL A 264 13.15 -5.29 2.76
CA VAL A 264 14.08 -4.49 1.98
C VAL A 264 13.31 -3.68 0.95
N PHE A 265 13.45 -2.36 1.02
CA PHE A 265 12.89 -1.47 0.02
C PHE A 265 13.81 -1.42 -1.21
N THR A 266 13.23 -1.34 -2.41
CA THR A 266 14.01 -1.31 -3.66
C THR A 266 14.89 -0.06 -3.80
N SER A 267 14.54 1.02 -3.10
CA SER A 267 15.38 2.22 -2.94
C SER A 267 16.65 1.96 -2.13
N ALA A 268 16.61 1.01 -1.19
CA ALA A 268 17.74 0.61 -0.34
C ALA A 268 18.50 -0.60 -0.88
N LEU A 269 17.83 -1.44 -1.67
CA LEU A 269 18.40 -2.66 -2.26
C LEU A 269 19.68 -2.31 -3.03
N GLU A 270 20.81 -2.82 -2.54
CA GLU A 270 22.13 -2.58 -3.12
C GLU A 270 22.12 -2.95 -4.61
N GLY A 271 22.60 -2.08 -5.49
CA GLY A 271 22.60 -2.26 -6.95
C GLY A 271 21.24 -2.15 -7.65
N ALA A 272 20.18 -1.73 -6.95
CA ALA A 272 18.92 -1.30 -7.57
C ALA A 272 18.65 0.20 -7.33
N TRP A 273 18.73 0.64 -6.07
CA TRP A 273 18.61 2.05 -5.64
C TRP A 273 17.46 2.85 -6.29
N THR A 274 16.33 2.20 -6.54
CA THR A 274 15.25 2.78 -7.32
C THR A 274 13.87 2.49 -6.74
N GLY A 275 12.94 3.43 -6.87
CA GLY A 275 11.54 3.19 -6.61
C GLY A 275 10.94 2.28 -7.68
N VAL A 276 10.13 1.30 -7.29
CA VAL A 276 9.57 0.32 -8.22
C VAL A 276 8.05 0.27 -8.06
N GLY A 277 7.33 0.47 -9.17
CA GLY A 277 5.87 0.35 -9.20
C GLY A 277 5.38 -1.08 -8.91
N HIS A 278 4.08 -1.21 -8.63
CA HIS A 278 3.48 -2.48 -8.21
C HIS A 278 3.69 -3.62 -9.23
N ARG A 279 3.56 -3.31 -10.52
CA ARG A 279 3.66 -4.30 -11.61
C ARG A 279 5.11 -4.51 -12.02
N GLU A 280 5.89 -3.45 -11.92
CA GLU A 280 7.31 -3.33 -12.22
C GLU A 280 8.13 -4.24 -11.32
N MET A 281 7.67 -4.49 -10.10
CA MET A 281 8.34 -5.34 -9.11
C MET A 281 8.81 -6.70 -9.65
N VAL A 282 8.06 -7.32 -10.58
CA VAL A 282 8.39 -8.66 -11.10
C VAL A 282 9.21 -8.64 -12.39
N TRP A 283 9.38 -7.49 -13.06
CA TRP A 283 10.10 -7.40 -14.33
C TRP A 283 11.24 -6.37 -14.34
N CYS A 284 11.26 -5.45 -13.38
CA CYS A 284 12.34 -4.48 -13.20
C CYS A 284 13.66 -5.25 -13.10
N HIS A 285 14.57 -4.98 -14.03
CA HIS A 285 15.75 -5.82 -14.19
C HIS A 285 16.62 -5.88 -12.93
N GLN A 286 16.85 -4.73 -12.30
CA GLN A 286 17.66 -4.57 -11.10
C GLN A 286 17.15 -5.48 -9.96
N VAL A 287 15.83 -5.61 -9.82
CA VAL A 287 15.19 -6.44 -8.80
C VAL A 287 15.16 -7.91 -9.23
N ARG A 288 14.62 -8.21 -10.42
CA ARG A 288 14.43 -9.60 -10.88
C ARG A 288 15.75 -10.35 -10.94
N TRP A 289 16.84 -9.67 -11.31
CA TRP A 289 18.15 -10.31 -11.49
C TRP A 289 18.67 -10.82 -10.14
N ARG A 290 18.51 -10.02 -9.08
CA ARG A 290 18.89 -10.36 -7.71
C ARG A 290 18.00 -11.43 -7.11
N VAL A 291 16.68 -11.35 -7.34
CA VAL A 291 15.72 -12.38 -6.89
C VAL A 291 16.04 -13.73 -7.54
N ALA A 292 16.32 -13.75 -8.84
CA ALA A 292 16.70 -14.97 -9.56
C ALA A 292 18.02 -15.55 -9.03
N ARG A 293 19.02 -14.70 -8.80
CA ARG A 293 20.32 -15.09 -8.25
C ARG A 293 20.19 -15.68 -6.83
N ALA A 294 19.37 -15.05 -5.98
CA ALA A 294 19.05 -15.56 -4.65
C ALA A 294 18.39 -16.93 -4.71
N ALA A 295 17.43 -17.14 -5.62
CA ALA A 295 16.76 -18.43 -5.78
C ALA A 295 17.70 -19.56 -6.23
N LEU A 296 18.63 -19.26 -7.15
CA LEU A 296 19.62 -20.23 -7.64
C LEU A 296 20.56 -20.68 -6.52
N GLU A 297 21.08 -19.75 -5.73
CA GLU A 297 21.98 -20.08 -4.62
C GLU A 297 21.22 -20.70 -3.42
N LEU A 298 19.93 -20.39 -3.22
CA LEU A 298 19.09 -21.04 -2.21
C LEU A 298 18.94 -22.54 -2.47
N GLY A 299 18.82 -22.93 -3.74
CA GLY A 299 18.73 -24.33 -4.13
C GLY A 299 19.98 -25.15 -3.76
N ALA A 300 21.14 -24.51 -3.66
CA ALA A 300 22.40 -25.19 -3.33
C ALA A 300 22.59 -25.43 -1.82
N VAL A 301 21.77 -24.82 -0.95
CA VAL A 301 21.94 -24.85 0.51
C VAL A 301 20.79 -25.56 1.23
N LYS A 302 21.13 -26.33 2.28
CA LYS A 302 20.16 -27.16 3.01
C LYS A 302 19.72 -26.60 4.37
N THR A 303 20.59 -25.87 5.07
CA THR A 303 20.31 -25.40 6.44
C THR A 303 19.62 -24.04 6.44
N LEU A 304 18.79 -23.76 7.46
CA LEU A 304 18.09 -22.48 7.61
C LEU A 304 19.07 -21.30 7.71
N HIS A 305 20.18 -21.47 8.44
CA HIS A 305 21.21 -20.44 8.59
C HIS A 305 21.93 -20.14 7.27
N SER A 306 22.28 -21.16 6.47
CA SER A 306 22.88 -20.93 5.16
C SER A 306 21.90 -20.28 4.18
N ARG A 307 20.61 -20.61 4.25
CA ARG A 307 19.56 -19.95 3.46
C ARG A 307 19.43 -18.47 3.81
N ALA A 308 19.46 -18.13 5.10
CA ALA A 308 19.49 -16.76 5.59
C ALA A 308 20.69 -15.97 5.04
N ILE A 309 21.89 -16.57 5.04
CA ILE A 309 23.09 -15.94 4.47
C ILE A 309 22.93 -15.66 2.96
N VAL A 310 22.36 -16.60 2.20
CA VAL A 310 22.12 -16.41 0.76
C VAL A 310 21.14 -15.26 0.51
N LEU A 311 20.03 -15.24 1.25
CA LEU A 311 19.03 -14.19 1.14
C LEU A 311 19.61 -12.82 1.50
N ASP A 312 20.35 -12.72 2.61
CA ASP A 312 21.02 -11.49 3.04
C ASP A 312 22.07 -11.03 2.02
N LYS A 313 22.84 -11.93 1.43
CA LYS A 313 23.85 -11.57 0.42
C LYS A 313 23.25 -10.90 -0.81
N TRP A 314 22.16 -11.45 -1.37
CA TRP A 314 21.62 -10.99 -2.66
C TRP A 314 20.53 -9.92 -2.54
N LEU A 315 19.81 -9.92 -1.42
CA LEU A 315 18.67 -9.05 -1.16
C LEU A 315 18.91 -8.15 0.07
N ARG A 316 20.14 -7.65 0.27
CA ARG A 316 20.52 -6.71 1.33
C ARG A 316 20.23 -5.25 0.98
N ASP A 317 20.01 -4.47 2.03
CA ASP A 317 19.85 -3.01 2.05
C ASP A 317 21.09 -2.26 2.59
N GLY A 318 22.10 -3.01 3.08
CA GLY A 318 23.32 -2.46 3.64
C GLY A 318 23.21 -1.90 5.06
N HIS A 319 22.08 -2.08 5.77
CA HIS A 319 21.93 -1.62 7.16
C HIS A 319 22.53 -2.56 8.19
N SER A 320 22.79 -3.82 7.81
CA SER A 320 23.50 -4.80 8.62
C SER A 320 24.83 -5.19 7.98
N LEU A 321 25.81 -5.46 8.82
CA LEU A 321 27.09 -6.00 8.38
C LEU A 321 26.91 -7.36 7.67
N PRO A 322 27.70 -7.65 6.62
CA PRO A 322 27.67 -8.93 5.95
C PRO A 322 28.07 -10.08 6.92
N PRO A 323 27.44 -11.27 6.82
CA PRO A 323 27.65 -12.38 7.77
C PRO A 323 29.06 -13.00 7.75
N LYS A 324 29.90 -12.66 6.76
CA LYS A 324 31.31 -13.09 6.67
C LYS A 324 32.22 -11.87 6.54
N VAL A 325 32.41 -11.12 7.63
CA VAL A 325 33.58 -10.23 7.74
C VAL A 325 34.79 -11.12 8.03
N ILE A 326 35.43 -11.65 6.99
CA ILE A 326 36.60 -12.54 7.15
C ILE A 326 37.76 -11.72 7.71
N ASN A 327 38.36 -12.26 8.79
CA ASN A 327 39.59 -11.85 9.43
C ASN A 327 40.73 -11.78 8.39
N SER A 328 41.16 -10.58 8.02
CA SER A 328 42.53 -10.43 7.54
C SER A 328 43.47 -10.67 8.73
N ASP A 329 44.48 -11.51 8.53
CA ASP A 329 45.43 -11.83 9.59
C ASP A 329 46.22 -10.58 10.01
N GLU A 330 46.58 -10.53 11.29
CA GLU A 330 47.53 -9.52 11.76
C GLU A 330 48.85 -9.67 11.01
N PHE A 331 49.44 -8.54 10.62
CA PHE A 331 50.74 -8.53 9.97
C PHE A 331 51.63 -7.44 10.54
N GLU A 332 52.94 -7.64 10.40
CA GLU A 332 53.97 -6.67 10.78
C GLU A 332 54.80 -6.32 9.54
N THR A 333 55.09 -5.03 9.35
CA THR A 333 55.88 -4.53 8.22
C THR A 333 56.82 -3.42 8.67
N SER A 334 57.88 -3.17 7.90
CA SER A 334 58.79 -2.04 8.12
C SER A 334 58.08 -0.71 7.81
N LEU A 335 58.35 0.32 8.60
CA LEU A 335 57.82 1.67 8.34
C LEU A 335 58.31 2.24 6.99
N ALA A 336 59.47 1.79 6.50
CA ALA A 336 60.05 2.23 5.22
C ALA A 336 59.28 1.75 3.98
N ASP A 337 58.55 0.63 4.11
CA ASP A 337 57.79 0.02 3.02
C ASP A 337 56.35 0.56 2.94
N VAL A 338 56.04 1.59 3.74
CA VAL A 338 54.69 2.09 3.97
C VAL A 338 54.66 3.61 3.79
N SER A 339 53.59 4.13 3.18
CA SER A 339 53.43 5.56 2.92
C SER A 339 52.61 6.24 4.02
N THR A 340 53.24 7.06 4.87
CA THR A 340 52.57 7.81 5.94
C THR A 340 52.04 9.15 5.45
N LEU A 341 50.77 9.45 5.70
CA LEU A 341 50.15 10.74 5.39
C LEU A 341 50.29 11.74 6.57
N PRO A 342 50.35 13.06 6.30
CA PRO A 342 50.22 14.11 7.31
C PRO A 342 48.89 14.09 8.08
N LEU A 343 48.89 14.64 9.29
CA LEU A 343 47.69 14.75 10.12
C LEU A 343 46.61 15.58 9.43
N GLY A 344 45.40 15.02 9.36
CA GLY A 344 44.25 15.66 8.71
C GLY A 344 44.24 15.57 7.18
N GLN A 345 45.29 15.02 6.54
CA GLN A 345 45.30 14.81 5.10
C GLN A 345 44.47 13.57 4.72
N LYS A 346 43.62 13.73 3.70
CA LYS A 346 42.81 12.65 3.12
C LYS A 346 43.61 11.89 2.08
N LEU A 347 43.39 10.58 1.98
CA LEU A 347 43.91 9.74 0.91
C LEU A 347 42.98 9.87 -0.30
N ILE A 348 43.50 10.33 -1.45
CA ILE A 348 42.75 10.38 -2.71
C ILE A 348 43.63 9.75 -3.79
N LEU A 349 43.25 8.56 -4.24
CA LEU A 349 43.90 7.84 -5.34
C LEU A 349 42.95 7.86 -6.53
N LYS A 350 43.15 8.80 -7.47
CA LYS A 350 42.31 8.90 -8.68
C LYS A 350 42.50 7.68 -9.60
N ASN A 351 43.74 7.21 -9.75
CA ASN A 351 44.10 5.99 -10.49
C ASN A 351 45.00 5.12 -9.59
N ALA A 352 44.46 4.05 -9.03
CA ALA A 352 45.26 3.12 -8.22
C ALA A 352 46.13 2.26 -9.13
N ASN A 353 47.41 2.64 -9.31
CA ASN A 353 48.33 1.99 -10.28
C ASN A 353 49.33 1.03 -9.64
N ALA A 354 49.55 1.10 -8.33
CA ALA A 354 50.54 0.28 -7.63
C ALA A 354 50.01 -0.18 -6.27
N PRO A 355 50.31 -1.42 -5.85
CA PRO A 355 49.97 -1.90 -4.52
C PRO A 355 50.82 -1.15 -3.47
N ASN A 356 50.17 -0.64 -2.43
CA ASN A 356 50.83 0.11 -1.37
C ASN A 356 49.99 0.09 -0.08
N ILE A 357 50.62 0.37 1.05
CA ILE A 357 49.97 0.55 2.35
C ILE A 357 50.06 2.04 2.70
N TYR A 358 48.91 2.67 2.96
CA TYR A 358 48.82 4.07 3.36
C TYR A 358 48.46 4.16 4.84
N LEU A 359 49.23 4.90 5.64
CA LEU A 359 48.95 5.12 7.06
C LEU A 359 48.38 6.52 7.29
N LEU A 360 47.15 6.57 7.79
CA LEU A 360 46.47 7.81 8.21
C LEU A 360 46.66 8.00 9.72
N PRO A 361 47.33 9.06 10.17
CA PRO A 361 47.55 9.30 11.60
C PRO A 361 46.22 9.64 12.31
N VAL A 362 46.01 9.02 13.46
CA VAL A 362 44.81 9.24 14.30
C VAL A 362 45.14 10.30 15.35
N SER A 363 44.25 11.29 15.52
CA SER A 363 44.40 12.31 16.57
C SER A 363 43.97 11.75 17.92
N ASP A 364 44.74 12.04 18.97
CA ASP A 364 44.39 11.72 20.35
C ASP A 364 43.35 12.68 20.95
N GLU A 365 43.04 13.80 20.27
CA GLU A 365 42.08 14.80 20.74
C GLU A 365 40.62 14.29 20.71
N PRO A 366 39.79 14.61 21.72
CA PRO A 366 38.36 14.34 21.67
C PRO A 366 37.61 15.32 20.75
N PRO A 367 36.54 14.91 20.02
CA PRO A 367 35.82 13.62 20.02
C PRO A 367 36.47 12.50 19.18
N THR A 368 35.92 11.27 19.20
CA THR A 368 36.51 10.12 18.47
C THR A 368 36.44 10.34 16.97
N GLN A 369 37.50 9.98 16.25
CA GLN A 369 37.51 10.07 14.80
C GLN A 369 36.78 8.88 14.17
N ARG A 370 36.02 9.15 13.11
CA ARG A 370 35.32 8.19 12.27
C ARG A 370 36.05 8.13 10.94
N LEU A 371 36.47 6.94 10.56
CA LEU A 371 37.04 6.65 9.25
C LEU A 371 35.91 6.48 8.24
N THR A 372 36.04 7.11 7.08
CA THR A 372 35.22 6.83 5.90
C THR A 372 36.16 6.41 4.77
N VAL A 373 35.88 5.26 4.14
CA VAL A 373 36.61 4.77 2.96
C VAL A 373 35.61 4.49 1.84
N LEU A 374 35.92 4.97 0.65
CA LEU A 374 35.15 4.85 -0.57
C LEU A 374 36.02 4.19 -1.64
N VAL A 375 35.55 3.11 -2.23
CA VAL A 375 36.26 2.36 -3.28
C VAL A 375 35.34 2.15 -4.47
N SER A 376 35.73 2.65 -5.65
CA SER A 376 34.95 2.46 -6.88
C SER A 376 35.41 1.22 -7.64
N GLN A 377 34.44 0.44 -8.10
CA GLN A 377 34.60 -0.80 -8.89
C GLN A 377 35.44 -1.91 -8.23
N GLY A 378 36.13 -1.66 -7.11
CA GLY A 378 36.87 -2.66 -6.35
C GLY A 378 36.06 -3.31 -5.23
N SER A 379 36.77 -4.03 -4.36
CA SER A 379 36.20 -4.74 -3.21
C SER A 379 36.80 -4.26 -1.89
N ILE A 380 35.97 -4.20 -0.84
CA ILE A 380 36.42 -4.14 0.55
C ILE A 380 35.92 -5.40 1.24
N THR A 381 36.85 -6.24 1.69
CA THR A 381 36.54 -7.54 2.31
C THR A 381 35.65 -8.42 1.42
N SER A 382 34.38 -8.64 1.78
CA SER A 382 33.42 -9.46 1.03
C SER A 382 32.39 -8.66 0.23
N VAL A 383 32.47 -7.33 0.21
CA VAL A 383 31.49 -6.45 -0.45
C VAL A 383 32.11 -5.80 -1.68
N SER A 384 31.40 -5.93 -2.81
CA SER A 384 31.76 -5.40 -4.12
C SER A 384 30.51 -5.32 -5.00
N ALA A 385 30.62 -4.64 -6.15
CA ALA A 385 29.72 -4.88 -7.27
C ALA A 385 29.88 -6.34 -7.78
N GLU A 386 28.91 -6.88 -8.53
CA GLU A 386 29.03 -8.25 -9.06
C GLU A 386 30.20 -8.32 -10.06
N ASN A 387 30.20 -7.39 -11.02
CA ASN A 387 31.25 -7.26 -12.03
C ASN A 387 32.28 -6.22 -11.55
N HIS A 388 33.05 -6.57 -10.52
CA HIS A 388 34.11 -5.72 -9.96
C HIS A 388 35.46 -5.99 -10.64
N ILE A 389 36.33 -4.97 -10.66
CA ILE A 389 37.73 -5.10 -11.08
C ILE A 389 38.55 -5.79 -9.98
N SER A 390 39.80 -6.17 -10.27
CA SER A 390 40.63 -6.94 -9.33
C SER A 390 41.08 -6.14 -8.09
N LEU A 391 40.87 -4.81 -8.07
CA LEU A 391 41.23 -3.91 -6.97
C LEU A 391 40.62 -4.38 -5.65
N LYS A 392 41.50 -4.61 -4.66
CA LYS A 392 41.10 -5.03 -3.31
C LYS A 392 41.68 -4.07 -2.28
N VAL A 393 40.82 -3.61 -1.39
CA VAL A 393 41.18 -2.70 -0.29
C VAL A 393 40.87 -3.36 1.04
N SER A 394 41.83 -3.32 1.96
CA SER A 394 41.69 -3.83 3.32
C SER A 394 42.06 -2.75 4.34
N VAL A 395 41.26 -2.65 5.40
CA VAL A 395 41.38 -1.58 6.41
C VAL A 395 41.88 -2.17 7.73
N PHE A 396 42.91 -1.56 8.29
CA PHE A 396 43.61 -2.02 9.47
C PHE A 396 43.76 -0.90 10.50
N THR A 397 43.82 -1.29 11.77
CA THR A 397 44.30 -0.46 12.87
C THR A 397 45.75 -0.83 13.12
N CYS A 398 46.64 0.16 13.06
CA CYS A 398 48.08 -0.04 13.08
C CYS A 398 48.72 0.70 14.25
N THR A 399 49.61 0.01 14.96
CA THR A 399 50.41 0.55 16.07
C THR A 399 51.88 0.36 15.74
N GLY A 400 52.66 1.43 15.82
CA GLY A 400 54.07 1.38 15.42
C GLY A 400 55.03 1.59 16.58
N SER A 401 56.16 0.91 16.44
CA SER A 401 57.45 1.22 17.06
C SER A 401 58.27 2.06 16.06
N PRO A 402 59.34 2.78 16.45
CA PRO A 402 60.18 3.56 15.51
C PRO A 402 60.74 2.81 14.28
N VAL A 403 60.62 1.47 14.21
CA VAL A 403 61.17 0.64 13.13
C VAL A 403 60.12 -0.23 12.44
N SER A 404 59.13 -0.76 13.16
CA SER A 404 58.11 -1.66 12.63
C SER A 404 56.69 -1.20 12.98
N VAL A 405 55.74 -1.57 12.13
CA VAL A 405 54.31 -1.31 12.31
C VAL A 405 53.57 -2.63 12.34
N ARG A 406 52.83 -2.85 13.42
CA ARG A 406 51.92 -3.99 13.58
C ARG A 406 50.50 -3.55 13.27
N CYS A 407 49.84 -4.24 12.36
CA CYS A 407 48.49 -3.93 11.87
C CYS A 407 47.53 -5.08 12.15
N ALA A 408 46.37 -4.77 12.70
CA ALA A 408 45.26 -5.69 12.94
C ALA A 408 44.00 -5.24 12.18
N PRO A 409 43.10 -6.13 11.75
CA PRO A 409 41.90 -5.76 10.99
C PRO A 409 40.98 -4.81 11.77
N LEU A 410 40.51 -3.75 11.11
CA LEU A 410 39.50 -2.86 11.70
C LEU A 410 38.09 -3.37 11.33
N GLN A 411 37.25 -3.58 12.35
CA GLN A 411 35.86 -3.98 12.14
C GLN A 411 35.02 -2.77 11.70
N PRO A 412 34.24 -2.87 10.60
CA PRO A 412 33.35 -1.80 10.17
C PRO A 412 32.13 -1.66 11.08
N GLU A 413 31.64 -0.43 11.21
CA GLU A 413 30.26 -0.13 11.66
C GLU A 413 29.29 -0.20 10.48
N THR A 414 29.71 0.36 9.33
CA THR A 414 28.96 0.31 8.07
C THR A 414 29.85 -0.32 7.01
N LEU A 415 29.34 -1.33 6.31
CA LEU A 415 29.98 -1.88 5.11
C LEU A 415 28.90 -2.23 4.09
N LYS A 416 28.78 -1.40 3.04
CA LYS A 416 27.72 -1.53 2.03
C LYS A 416 28.10 -0.94 0.68
N LEU A 417 27.31 -1.25 -0.33
CA LEU A 417 27.40 -0.63 -1.65
C LEU A 417 26.48 0.60 -1.74
N VAL A 418 26.99 1.73 -2.24
CA VAL A 418 26.23 2.96 -2.49
C VAL A 418 26.31 3.37 -3.97
N PRO A 419 25.29 4.02 -4.54
CA PRO A 419 25.37 4.49 -5.93
C PRO A 419 26.39 5.61 -6.07
N ASN A 420 26.94 5.78 -7.28
CA ASN A 420 27.74 6.94 -7.66
C ASN A 420 27.10 7.64 -8.87
N PRO A 421 26.06 8.46 -8.67
CA PRO A 421 25.32 9.08 -9.76
C PRO A 421 26.18 10.06 -10.55
N ILE A 422 26.01 10.10 -11.86
CA ILE A 422 26.70 11.06 -12.73
C ILE A 422 26.13 12.47 -12.48
N PRO A 423 26.96 13.49 -12.22
CA PRO A 423 26.51 14.87 -12.03
C PRO A 423 25.61 15.36 -13.15
N ALA A 424 24.58 16.17 -12.81
CA ALA A 424 23.63 16.76 -13.76
C ALA A 424 22.83 15.76 -14.62
N THR A 425 22.81 14.47 -14.27
CA THR A 425 21.91 13.46 -14.86
C THR A 425 20.77 13.11 -13.92
N ASP A 426 19.72 12.49 -14.45
CA ASP A 426 18.64 11.98 -13.64
C ASP A 426 19.07 10.76 -12.84
N PHE A 427 18.85 10.79 -11.53
CA PHE A 427 18.97 9.61 -10.67
C PHE A 427 17.62 9.26 -10.03
N PRO A 428 17.22 7.97 -10.00
CA PRO A 428 17.77 6.87 -10.79
C PRO A 428 17.70 7.15 -12.30
N VAL A 429 18.65 6.60 -13.06
CA VAL A 429 18.63 6.70 -14.53
C VAL A 429 17.49 5.84 -15.10
N PRO A 430 16.83 6.24 -16.20
CA PRO A 430 15.73 5.47 -16.78
C PRO A 430 16.09 4.01 -17.13
N ASP A 431 17.33 3.79 -17.59
CA ASP A 431 17.88 2.46 -17.90
C ASP A 431 18.32 1.68 -16.65
N GLY A 432 18.14 2.25 -15.46
CA GLY A 432 18.51 1.70 -14.17
C GLY A 432 20.02 1.48 -13.97
N SER A 433 20.40 1.04 -12.78
CA SER A 433 21.80 0.73 -12.46
C SER A 433 22.23 -0.61 -13.05
N ASP A 434 23.50 -0.70 -13.48
CA ASP A 434 24.12 -1.94 -13.92
C ASP A 434 24.73 -2.73 -12.74
N GLU A 435 24.93 -4.04 -12.91
CA GLU A 435 25.56 -4.92 -11.92
C GLU A 435 27.05 -4.59 -11.63
N SER A 436 27.71 -3.80 -12.49
CA SER A 436 29.05 -3.24 -12.24
C SER A 436 29.04 -1.92 -11.46
N GLU A 437 27.88 -1.27 -11.30
CA GLU A 437 27.80 0.04 -10.66
C GLU A 437 27.81 -0.04 -9.14
N GLY A 438 28.48 0.94 -8.53
CA GLY A 438 28.50 1.13 -7.08
C GLY A 438 29.88 1.49 -6.56
N VAL A 439 29.87 2.13 -5.40
CA VAL A 439 31.05 2.43 -4.60
C VAL A 439 30.90 1.70 -3.27
N VAL A 440 31.94 0.98 -2.87
CA VAL A 440 31.96 0.30 -1.58
C VAL A 440 32.26 1.34 -0.51
N LEU A 441 31.33 1.51 0.42
CA LEU A 441 31.44 2.37 1.59
C LEU A 441 31.83 1.53 2.80
N PHE A 442 32.93 1.90 3.45
CA PHE A 442 33.35 1.40 4.76
C PHE A 442 33.38 2.57 5.73
N GLU A 443 32.67 2.45 6.85
CA GLU A 443 32.79 3.37 7.98
C GLU A 443 33.16 2.60 9.24
N GLY A 444 34.04 3.17 10.08
CA GLY A 444 34.43 2.57 11.36
C GLY A 444 35.07 3.59 12.29
N TYR A 445 35.01 3.34 13.60
CA TYR A 445 35.65 4.21 14.58
C TYR A 445 37.14 3.93 14.71
N ALA A 446 37.95 4.98 14.67
CA ALA A 446 39.38 4.87 14.95
C ALA A 446 39.59 4.76 16.49
N PRO A 447 40.17 3.65 17.00
CA PRO A 447 40.40 3.50 18.43
C PRO A 447 41.49 4.46 18.91
N ARG A 448 41.32 5.05 20.10
CA ARG A 448 42.38 5.86 20.74
C ARG A 448 43.34 4.97 21.51
N ARG A 449 44.61 4.90 21.09
CA ARG A 449 45.62 4.04 21.72
C ARG A 449 46.98 4.72 21.93
N GLY A 450 46.99 6.04 22.18
CA GLY A 450 48.20 6.80 22.53
C GLY A 450 49.10 7.09 21.33
N ALA A 451 50.32 7.58 21.60
CA ALA A 451 51.26 8.02 20.58
C ALA A 451 51.63 6.89 19.59
N HIS A 452 51.73 7.22 18.29
CA HIS A 452 52.05 6.31 17.18
C HIS A 452 50.92 5.32 16.81
N HIS A 453 49.70 5.86 16.68
CA HIS A 453 48.55 5.13 16.15
C HIS A 453 48.16 5.60 14.75
N TRP A 454 47.92 4.65 13.84
CA TRP A 454 47.50 4.91 12.48
C TRP A 454 46.36 4.00 12.06
N ILE A 455 45.56 4.45 11.09
CA ILE A 455 44.71 3.59 10.29
C ILE A 455 45.48 3.22 9.01
N GLY A 456 45.67 1.93 8.78
CA GLY A 456 46.30 1.40 7.58
C GLY A 456 45.28 1.05 6.50
N ILE A 457 45.50 1.56 5.30
CA ILE A 457 44.71 1.22 4.11
C ILE A 457 45.64 0.48 3.14
N LYS A 458 45.43 -0.82 3.03
CA LYS A 458 46.19 -1.69 2.12
C LYS A 458 45.45 -1.77 0.79
N VAL A 459 46.11 -1.35 -0.28
CA VAL A 459 45.62 -1.44 -1.67
C VAL A 459 46.36 -2.57 -2.38
N GLU A 460 45.62 -3.54 -2.90
CA GLU A 460 46.14 -4.72 -3.60
C GLU A 460 45.54 -4.80 -5.01
N ASN A 461 46.28 -5.41 -5.96
CA ASN A 461 45.83 -5.65 -7.35
C ASN A 461 45.36 -4.37 -8.07
N ALA A 462 46.10 -3.29 -7.88
CA ALA A 462 45.84 -1.97 -8.44
C ALA A 462 46.23 -1.95 -9.94
N ASP A 463 45.24 -1.88 -10.84
CA ASP A 463 45.40 -1.94 -12.30
C ASP A 463 45.16 -0.59 -13.02
N GLY A 464 44.89 0.47 -12.25
CA GLY A 464 44.67 1.83 -12.72
C GLY A 464 43.23 2.19 -13.12
N GLN A 465 42.28 1.24 -13.09
CA GLN A 465 40.89 1.50 -13.52
C GLN A 465 39.98 2.04 -12.41
N GLY A 466 40.29 1.78 -11.15
CA GLY A 466 39.51 2.20 -9.98
C GLY A 466 40.16 3.30 -9.16
N TRP A 467 39.34 3.96 -8.34
CA TRP A 467 39.76 5.00 -7.39
C TRP A 467 39.46 4.62 -5.94
N VAL A 468 40.27 5.17 -5.02
CA VAL A 468 40.13 5.00 -3.57
C VAL A 468 40.18 6.37 -2.90
N SER A 469 39.19 6.67 -2.05
CA SER A 469 39.18 7.87 -1.21
C SER A 469 38.99 7.49 0.24
N ALA A 470 39.80 8.03 1.14
CA ALA A 470 39.67 7.78 2.58
C ALA A 470 40.04 9.00 3.43
N GLY A 471 39.34 9.16 4.54
CA GLY A 471 39.50 10.31 5.42
C GLY A 471 39.06 9.99 6.84
N LEU A 472 39.69 10.67 7.80
CA LEU A 472 39.35 10.64 9.22
C LEU A 472 38.67 11.95 9.58
N ASP A 473 37.43 11.84 10.06
CA ASP A 473 36.60 12.98 10.45
C ASP A 473 36.18 12.87 11.91
N PHE A 474 36.05 14.00 12.59
CA PHE A 474 35.56 13.99 13.97
C PHE A 474 34.10 13.56 14.02
N SER A 475 33.78 12.54 14.83
CA SER A 475 32.43 12.01 14.99
C SER A 475 31.58 12.98 15.82
N LYS A 476 30.96 13.95 15.16
CA LYS A 476 29.91 14.80 15.75
C LYS A 476 28.79 14.94 14.73
N SER A 477 27.64 14.31 15.00
CA SER A 477 26.42 14.54 14.21
C SER A 477 25.93 15.96 14.46
N ASN A 478 25.59 16.69 13.38
CA ASN A 478 25.04 18.03 13.48
C ASN A 478 23.56 17.92 13.88
N THR A 479 23.27 18.15 15.16
CA THR A 479 21.89 18.17 15.66
C THR A 479 21.29 19.54 15.38
N VAL A 480 20.18 19.56 14.65
CA VAL A 480 19.46 20.79 14.31
C VAL A 480 18.15 20.80 15.09
N GLU A 481 18.01 21.74 16.02
CA GLU A 481 16.81 21.92 16.84
C GLU A 481 15.71 22.64 16.05
N ALA A 482 15.08 21.92 15.12
CA ALA A 482 13.94 22.40 14.35
C ALA A 482 12.72 21.51 14.59
N SER A 483 11.56 22.13 14.79
CA SER A 483 10.29 21.42 14.94
C SER A 483 9.49 21.42 13.63
N THR A 484 8.61 20.44 13.46
CA THR A 484 7.73 20.41 12.27
C THR A 484 6.82 21.64 12.21
N LEU A 485 6.38 22.13 13.37
CA LEU A 485 5.55 23.33 13.46
C LEU A 485 6.31 24.60 13.06
N SER A 486 7.60 24.70 13.38
CA SER A 486 8.43 25.84 12.94
C SER A 486 8.65 25.89 11.43
N LEU A 487 8.52 24.77 10.72
CA LEU A 487 8.59 24.75 9.25
C LEU A 487 7.30 25.23 8.57
N LEU A 488 6.22 25.46 9.33
CA LEU A 488 5.00 26.07 8.80
C LEU A 488 5.19 27.55 8.46
N THR A 489 6.10 28.24 9.15
CA THR A 489 6.34 29.69 8.96
C THR A 489 7.30 30.02 7.82
N GLY A 490 8.08 29.04 7.35
CA GLY A 490 9.02 29.23 6.26
C GLY A 490 10.11 28.15 6.18
N PRO A 491 10.97 28.20 5.14
CA PRO A 491 12.10 27.28 5.00
C PRO A 491 13.19 27.56 6.05
N LEU A 492 13.84 26.50 6.51
CA LEU A 492 14.99 26.55 7.40
C LEU A 492 16.29 26.44 6.59
N SER A 493 17.13 27.47 6.62
CA SER A 493 18.46 27.45 5.98
C SER A 493 19.51 26.87 6.93
N ILE A 494 20.32 25.94 6.43
CA ILE A 494 21.33 25.20 7.18
C ILE A 494 22.67 25.29 6.44
N SER A 495 23.73 25.61 7.16
CA SER A 495 25.11 25.62 6.65
C SER A 495 25.79 24.28 6.92
N ILE A 496 26.63 23.86 5.96
CA ILE A 496 27.47 22.67 6.09
C ILE A 496 28.77 23.09 6.79
N PRO A 497 29.25 22.37 7.82
CA PRO A 497 30.46 22.74 8.56
C PRO A 497 31.71 22.83 7.66
N GLU A 498 32.58 23.81 7.91
CA GLU A 498 33.84 24.08 7.16
C GLU A 498 34.95 23.03 7.38
N HIS A 499 34.82 22.13 8.37
CA HIS A 499 35.74 21.00 8.60
C HIS A 499 35.09 19.61 8.38
N GLY A 500 33.91 19.53 7.76
CA GLY A 500 33.33 18.24 7.38
C GLY A 500 34.17 17.53 6.33
N GLY A 501 34.54 16.26 6.56
CA GLY A 501 35.22 15.47 5.54
C GLY A 501 34.28 14.65 4.67
N LEU A 502 34.62 13.38 4.45
CA LEU A 502 33.97 12.54 3.41
C LEU A 502 32.52 12.19 3.77
N SER A 503 32.14 12.30 5.04
CA SER A 503 30.82 11.99 5.58
C SER A 503 30.38 13.10 6.54
N THR A 504 29.23 13.72 6.29
CA THR A 504 28.63 14.72 7.17
C THR A 504 27.18 14.36 7.49
N SER A 505 26.89 14.08 8.76
CA SER A 505 25.55 13.66 9.21
C SER A 505 24.77 14.79 9.87
N PHE A 506 23.46 14.83 9.61
CA PHE A 506 22.50 15.75 10.22
C PHE A 506 21.37 14.96 10.91
N THR A 507 21.00 15.40 12.11
CA THR A 507 19.94 14.79 12.92
C THR A 507 18.91 15.83 13.32
N PHE A 508 17.63 15.56 13.03
CA PHE A 508 16.51 16.44 13.34
C PHE A 508 15.53 15.75 14.29
N PRO A 509 15.74 15.84 15.62
CA PRO A 509 14.99 15.05 16.59
C PRO A 509 13.53 15.46 16.72
N ASN A 510 13.20 16.73 16.46
CA ASN A 510 11.87 17.29 16.65
C ASN A 510 11.04 17.38 15.35
N LEU A 511 11.54 16.80 14.26
CA LEU A 511 10.80 16.64 13.01
C LEU A 511 9.98 15.35 13.02
N LEU A 512 8.73 15.44 12.57
CA LEU A 512 7.76 14.37 12.59
C LEU A 512 8.07 13.39 11.45
N SER A 513 8.54 12.20 11.80
CA SER A 513 8.70 11.10 10.86
C SER A 513 7.36 10.38 10.66
N SER A 514 6.64 10.68 9.57
CA SER A 514 5.36 10.05 9.26
C SER A 514 5.19 9.83 7.75
N ALA A 515 4.54 8.74 7.39
CA ALA A 515 4.16 8.44 6.01
C ALA A 515 3.21 9.50 5.41
N LEU A 516 2.61 10.37 6.22
CA LEU A 516 1.73 11.45 5.80
C LEU A 516 2.44 12.79 5.56
N LEU A 517 3.76 12.87 5.76
CA LEU A 517 4.53 14.12 5.65
C LEU A 517 5.75 13.93 4.76
N VAL A 518 6.04 14.94 3.94
CA VAL A 518 7.21 14.95 3.05
C VAL A 518 7.96 16.26 3.22
N TYR A 519 9.27 16.16 3.43
CA TYR A 519 10.17 17.30 3.49
C TYR A 519 10.90 17.49 2.17
N ARG A 520 11.21 18.73 1.82
CA ARG A 520 11.98 19.10 0.64
C ARG A 520 13.31 19.70 1.04
N VAL A 521 14.37 19.20 0.42
CA VAL A 521 15.71 19.80 0.49
C VAL A 521 15.98 20.57 -0.80
N THR A 522 16.40 21.83 -0.65
CA THR A 522 16.76 22.71 -1.76
C THR A 522 18.18 23.24 -1.58
N PRO A 523 19.15 22.78 -2.40
CA PRO A 523 20.49 23.35 -2.39
C PRO A 523 20.43 24.80 -2.91
N GLN A 524 21.36 25.66 -2.46
CA GLN A 524 21.40 27.06 -2.87
C GLN A 524 21.76 27.23 -4.35
N ARG A 525 22.64 26.37 -4.89
CA ARG A 525 23.00 26.30 -6.31
C ARG A 525 22.57 24.95 -6.89
N PHE A 526 21.94 24.96 -8.06
CA PHE A 526 21.53 23.74 -8.76
C PHE A 526 22.59 23.24 -9.73
N SER A 527 23.23 24.16 -10.45
CA SER A 527 24.36 23.87 -11.34
C SER A 527 25.65 23.97 -10.55
N MET A 528 26.39 22.85 -10.47
CA MET A 528 27.66 22.75 -9.76
C MET A 528 28.75 22.23 -10.73
N PRO A 529 29.28 23.08 -11.63
CA PRO A 529 30.24 22.64 -12.65
C PRO A 529 31.53 22.08 -12.02
N SER A 530 31.97 22.63 -10.88
CA SER A 530 33.18 22.19 -10.18
C SER A 530 33.03 20.79 -9.57
N CYS A 531 31.80 20.30 -9.41
CA CYS A 531 31.53 18.93 -8.96
C CYS A 531 31.53 17.89 -10.09
N SER A 532 31.67 18.29 -11.36
CA SER A 532 31.68 17.36 -12.49
C SER A 532 32.94 16.48 -12.55
N GLU A 533 34.07 16.99 -12.08
CA GLU A 533 35.36 16.27 -12.03
C GLU A 533 35.61 15.54 -10.71
N SER A 534 34.67 15.66 -9.76
CA SER A 534 34.76 15.02 -8.44
C SER A 534 34.60 13.50 -8.55
N LEU A 535 35.44 12.74 -7.84
CA LEU A 535 35.35 11.27 -7.83
C LEU A 535 33.99 10.76 -7.34
N MET A 536 33.44 11.45 -6.33
CA MET A 536 32.11 11.19 -5.79
C MET A 536 31.41 12.53 -5.49
N PRO A 537 30.50 12.98 -6.37
CA PRO A 537 29.75 14.20 -6.14
C PRO A 537 28.87 14.07 -4.89
N PRO A 538 28.46 15.19 -4.27
CA PRO A 538 27.71 15.18 -3.03
C PRO A 538 26.40 14.41 -3.15
N LEU A 539 26.31 13.32 -2.41
CA LEU A 539 25.19 12.39 -2.39
C LEU A 539 24.52 12.45 -1.03
N LEU A 540 23.29 12.95 -0.99
CA LEU A 540 22.46 12.92 0.21
C LEU A 540 21.84 11.53 0.36
N VAL A 541 22.15 10.87 1.47
CA VAL A 541 21.64 9.55 1.84
C VAL A 541 20.68 9.71 3.00
N HIS A 542 19.40 9.49 2.74
CA HIS A 542 18.32 9.60 3.71
C HIS A 542 17.84 8.21 4.12
N THR A 543 18.20 7.77 5.32
CA THR A 543 17.71 6.51 5.90
C THR A 543 16.38 6.79 6.61
N SER A 544 15.29 6.61 5.86
CA SER A 544 13.93 6.96 6.26
C SER A 544 13.33 5.96 7.26
N SER A 545 13.81 4.71 7.22
CA SER A 545 13.49 3.65 8.17
C SER A 545 14.67 2.67 8.26
N PRO A 546 14.73 1.80 9.27
CA PRO A 546 15.76 0.76 9.36
C PRO A 546 15.78 -0.22 8.18
N GLU A 547 14.76 -0.20 7.33
CA GLU A 547 14.58 -1.05 6.16
C GLU A 547 14.62 -0.26 4.82
N GLU A 548 14.71 1.07 4.87
CA GLU A 548 14.61 1.95 3.70
C GLU A 548 15.63 3.10 3.74
N THR A 549 16.35 3.26 2.63
CA THR A 549 17.29 4.35 2.38
C THR A 549 17.03 4.90 0.98
N HIS A 550 17.12 6.22 0.84
CA HIS A 550 17.04 6.93 -0.44
C HIS A 550 18.32 7.70 -0.71
N TYR A 551 18.67 7.80 -1.99
CA TYR A 551 19.89 8.43 -2.47
C TYR A 551 19.53 9.59 -3.40
N PHE A 552 20.02 10.79 -3.10
CA PHE A 552 19.69 12.02 -3.83
C PHE A 552 20.97 12.77 -4.22
N PRO A 553 21.32 12.85 -5.51
CA PRO A 553 22.43 13.70 -5.94
C PRO A 553 22.07 15.17 -5.71
N LEU A 554 22.98 15.93 -5.10
CA LEU A 554 22.77 17.36 -4.85
C LEU A 554 23.06 18.22 -6.09
N ALA A 555 24.04 17.80 -6.92
CA ALA A 555 24.36 18.41 -8.21
C ALA A 555 23.39 17.88 -9.30
N LYS A 556 22.27 18.59 -9.50
CA LYS A 556 21.12 18.07 -10.27
C LYS A 556 20.63 19.00 -11.38
N VAL A 557 19.85 18.43 -12.30
CA VAL A 557 19.09 19.15 -13.34
C VAL A 557 18.11 20.14 -12.68
N PRO A 558 17.96 21.37 -13.20
CA PRO A 558 16.94 22.31 -12.74
C PRO A 558 15.54 21.69 -12.85
N ASN A 559 14.72 21.82 -11.79
CA ASN A 559 13.34 21.33 -11.61
C ASN A 559 13.12 19.99 -10.88
N LYS A 560 14.13 19.16 -10.62
CA LYS A 560 13.91 17.93 -9.82
C LYS A 560 13.88 18.25 -8.32
N ARG A 561 12.87 17.76 -7.59
CA ARG A 561 12.74 17.99 -6.13
C ARG A 561 13.43 16.86 -5.36
N ILE A 562 14.18 17.21 -4.31
CA ILE A 562 14.72 16.23 -3.36
C ILE A 562 13.69 16.10 -2.25
N LEU A 563 12.99 14.98 -2.20
CA LEU A 563 11.84 14.75 -1.34
C LEU A 563 12.15 13.66 -0.32
N LEU A 564 12.36 14.07 0.93
CA LEU A 564 12.60 13.18 2.05
C LEU A 564 11.25 12.68 2.58
N HIS A 565 11.02 11.37 2.51
CA HIS A 565 9.79 10.71 2.96
C HIS A 565 10.12 9.40 3.68
N THR A 566 9.14 8.85 4.39
CA THR A 566 9.27 7.59 5.16
C THR A 566 8.00 6.74 5.05
N HIS A 567 8.11 5.48 5.46
CA HIS A 567 7.01 4.52 5.57
C HIS A 567 6.77 4.01 7.01
N LEU A 568 7.32 4.67 8.03
CA LEU A 568 7.20 4.26 9.45
C LEU A 568 5.80 4.52 10.05
N ALA A 569 5.54 5.74 10.53
CA ALA A 569 4.27 6.07 11.18
C ALA A 569 3.19 6.32 10.14
N ALA A 570 2.27 5.36 9.99
CA ALA A 570 1.16 5.40 9.04
C ALA A 570 -0.19 5.11 9.71
N PRO A 571 -1.31 5.57 9.14
CA PRO A 571 -2.65 5.29 9.67
C PRO A 571 -2.92 3.79 9.79
N PHE A 572 -3.47 3.40 10.95
CA PHE A 572 -3.93 2.03 11.24
C PHE A 572 -2.85 0.93 11.31
N ILE A 573 -1.57 1.30 11.35
CA ILE A 573 -0.45 0.36 11.53
C ILE A 573 0.13 0.57 12.93
N ASP A 574 0.41 -0.53 13.64
CA ASP A 574 0.94 -0.50 15.00
C ASP A 574 2.38 0.04 15.05
N GLN A 575 2.52 1.28 15.55
CA GLN A 575 3.83 1.94 15.68
C GLN A 575 4.70 1.37 16.80
N SER A 576 4.14 0.65 17.78
CA SER A 576 4.95 0.08 18.89
C SER A 576 5.95 -0.98 18.41
N ARG A 577 5.76 -1.48 17.19
CA ARG A 577 6.65 -2.42 16.50
C ARG A 577 7.79 -1.75 15.73
N HIS A 578 7.81 -0.41 15.67
CA HIS A 578 8.78 0.38 14.90
C HIS A 578 9.63 1.25 15.83
N PHE A 579 10.89 1.51 15.47
CA PHE A 579 11.76 2.37 16.28
C PHE A 579 11.33 3.84 16.14
N PRO A 580 11.39 4.65 17.21
CA PRO A 580 11.27 6.10 17.08
C PRO A 580 12.41 6.60 16.19
N SER A 581 12.09 7.13 15.02
CA SER A 581 13.07 7.66 14.08
C SER A 581 13.02 9.19 14.11
N ALA A 582 14.14 9.82 14.45
CA ALA A 582 14.40 11.19 14.04
C ALA A 582 14.61 11.24 12.51
N LEU A 583 14.30 12.36 11.88
CA LEU A 583 14.69 12.56 10.48
C LEU A 583 16.22 12.72 10.44
N ASN A 584 16.90 11.79 9.77
CA ASN A 584 18.37 11.75 9.68
C ASN A 584 18.80 11.58 8.24
N PHE A 585 19.80 12.34 7.82
CA PHE A 585 20.47 12.09 6.55
C PHE A 585 21.97 12.41 6.66
N THR A 586 22.74 11.72 5.82
CA THR A 586 24.19 11.87 5.72
C THR A 586 24.54 12.28 4.30
N ILE A 587 25.45 13.23 4.15
CA ILE A 587 25.99 13.64 2.86
C ILE A 587 27.36 12.98 2.70
N TYR A 588 27.53 12.18 1.65
CA TYR A 588 28.80 11.60 1.24
C TYR A 588 29.39 12.36 0.05
N SER A 589 30.70 12.57 0.04
CA SER A 589 31.42 13.21 -1.07
C SER A 589 32.91 12.84 -1.04
N SER A 590 33.62 12.96 -2.18
CA SER A 590 35.09 12.89 -2.21
C SER A 590 35.78 14.10 -1.53
N ALA A 591 35.00 15.13 -1.18
CA ALA A 591 35.41 16.31 -0.41
C ALA A 591 36.56 17.13 -1.04
N GLU A 592 36.54 17.25 -2.37
CA GLU A 592 37.36 18.19 -3.14
C GLU A 592 36.90 19.63 -2.88
N SER A 593 37.86 20.54 -2.68
CA SER A 593 37.59 21.91 -2.16
C SER A 593 36.68 22.72 -3.07
N GLU A 594 36.89 22.67 -4.39
CA GLU A 594 36.14 23.48 -5.36
C GLU A 594 34.66 23.08 -5.42
N CYS A 595 34.38 21.78 -5.44
CA CYS A 595 33.01 21.26 -5.39
C CYS A 595 32.33 21.65 -4.07
N ARG A 596 33.07 21.61 -2.95
CA ARG A 596 32.55 21.92 -1.62
C ARG A 596 31.97 23.31 -1.46
N ASP A 597 32.66 24.31 -1.97
CA ASP A 597 32.26 25.70 -1.84
C ASP A 597 30.92 25.98 -2.56
N GLU A 598 30.60 25.20 -3.61
CA GLU A 598 29.35 25.33 -4.36
C GLU A 598 28.12 24.78 -3.62
N PHE A 599 28.30 23.89 -2.62
CA PHE A 599 27.19 23.27 -1.86
C PHE A 599 27.14 23.66 -0.38
N ALA A 600 27.77 24.77 0.02
CA ALA A 600 27.92 25.17 1.43
C ALA A 600 26.62 25.36 2.24
N THR A 601 25.48 25.64 1.59
CA THR A 601 24.19 25.79 2.27
C THR A 601 23.03 25.11 1.54
N PHE A 602 22.06 24.62 2.31
CA PHE A 602 20.79 24.10 1.80
C PHE A 602 19.63 24.55 2.68
N SER A 603 18.42 24.52 2.11
CA SER A 603 17.18 24.83 2.83
C SER A 603 16.28 23.61 2.97
N LEU A 604 15.61 23.50 4.11
CA LEU A 604 14.66 22.44 4.45
C LEU A 604 13.26 23.04 4.63
N ALA A 605 12.26 22.48 3.95
CA ALA A 605 10.86 22.92 4.05
C ALA A 605 9.88 21.74 3.95
N ILE A 606 8.61 21.97 4.27
CA ILE A 606 7.53 20.99 4.00
C ILE A 606 7.14 21.10 2.51
N ASP A 607 7.10 19.97 1.79
CA ASP A 607 6.52 19.93 0.45
C ASP A 607 5.02 19.65 0.54
N TRP A 608 4.21 20.70 0.48
CA TRP A 608 2.76 20.59 0.59
C TRP A 608 2.12 19.78 -0.53
N SER A 609 2.64 19.88 -1.76
CA SER A 609 2.11 19.11 -2.88
C SER A 609 2.30 17.61 -2.67
N ALA A 610 3.50 17.20 -2.26
CA ALA A 610 3.77 15.80 -1.96
C ALA A 610 3.02 15.33 -0.71
N THR A 611 2.97 16.15 0.34
CA THR A 611 2.23 15.88 1.59
C THR A 611 0.74 15.65 1.33
N LEU A 612 0.08 16.50 0.53
CA LEU A 612 -1.32 16.33 0.13
C LEU A 612 -1.52 15.04 -0.68
N GLY A 613 -0.59 14.70 -1.58
CA GLY A 613 -0.62 13.44 -2.34
C GLY A 613 -0.55 12.22 -1.42
N ARG A 614 0.22 12.29 -0.33
CA ARG A 614 0.26 11.24 0.69
C ARG A 614 -1.08 11.12 1.42
N TRP A 615 -1.74 12.23 1.75
CA TRP A 615 -3.05 12.18 2.43
C TRP A 615 -4.12 11.54 1.53
N ALA A 616 -4.18 11.93 0.25
CA ALA A 616 -5.14 11.38 -0.70
C ALA A 616 -5.03 9.86 -0.83
N SER A 617 -3.79 9.35 -0.96
CA SER A 617 -3.53 7.93 -1.16
C SER A 617 -3.86 7.06 0.07
N ARG A 618 -3.88 7.61 1.30
CA ARG A 618 -4.19 6.86 2.53
C ARG A 618 -5.64 6.96 3.01
N TYR A 619 -6.32 8.07 2.73
CA TYR A 619 -7.64 8.36 3.31
C TYR A 619 -8.83 8.23 2.33
N LEU A 620 -8.64 7.67 1.13
CA LEU A 620 -9.74 7.45 0.18
C LEU A 620 -10.89 6.61 0.79
N MET A 621 -10.55 5.53 1.51
CA MET A 621 -11.57 4.69 2.16
C MET A 621 -12.25 5.40 3.34
N THR A 622 -11.50 6.23 4.07
CA THR A 622 -12.07 7.09 5.11
C THR A 622 -13.09 8.06 4.52
N LEU A 623 -12.80 8.64 3.36
CA LEU A 623 -13.71 9.56 2.68
C LEU A 623 -15.03 8.88 2.32
N ILE A 624 -14.97 7.67 1.74
CA ILE A 624 -16.17 6.87 1.43
C ILE A 624 -16.97 6.55 2.70
N ALA A 625 -16.28 6.07 3.74
CA ALA A 625 -16.91 5.75 5.03
C ALA A 625 -17.59 6.97 5.66
N TRP A 626 -16.89 8.10 5.71
CA TRP A 626 -17.40 9.33 6.33
C TRP A 626 -18.53 9.96 5.51
N SER A 627 -18.53 9.84 4.19
CA SER A 627 -19.68 10.25 3.36
C SER A 627 -20.94 9.43 3.68
N TYR A 628 -20.80 8.13 3.98
CA TYR A 628 -21.92 7.36 4.54
C TYR A 628 -22.33 7.85 5.92
N GLY A 629 -21.38 8.19 6.79
CA GLY A 629 -21.66 8.78 8.11
C GLY A 629 -22.40 10.12 8.04
N VAL A 630 -22.03 11.00 7.11
CA VAL A 630 -22.74 12.26 6.83
C VAL A 630 -24.16 11.97 6.33
N THR A 631 -24.32 11.02 5.43
CA THR A 631 -25.63 10.60 4.92
C THR A 631 -26.53 10.09 6.05
N ALA A 632 -26.02 9.21 6.92
CA ALA A 632 -26.76 8.72 8.08
C ALA A 632 -27.13 9.87 9.04
N THR A 633 -26.26 10.87 9.20
CA THR A 633 -26.53 12.07 9.99
C THR A 633 -27.66 12.92 9.38
N ILE A 634 -27.71 13.04 8.05
CA ILE A 634 -28.80 13.73 7.34
C ILE A 634 -30.13 13.01 7.57
N VAL A 635 -30.15 11.67 7.50
CA VAL A 635 -31.35 10.87 7.79
C VAL A 635 -31.77 11.01 9.26
N PHE A 636 -30.82 11.03 10.20
CA PHE A 636 -31.09 11.30 11.61
C PHE A 636 -31.79 12.66 11.81
N LEU A 637 -31.31 13.71 11.13
CA LEU A 637 -31.92 15.05 11.21
C LEU A 637 -33.34 15.06 10.64
N ALA A 638 -33.56 14.34 9.55
CA ALA A 638 -34.87 14.22 8.92
C ALA A 638 -35.89 13.55 9.86
N TRP A 639 -35.52 12.41 10.46
CA TRP A 639 -36.38 11.71 11.42
C TRP A 639 -36.57 12.51 12.71
N SER A 640 -35.53 13.22 13.18
CA SER A 640 -35.66 14.11 14.33
C SER A 640 -36.66 15.24 14.09
N HIS A 641 -36.81 15.69 12.84
CA HIS A 641 -37.77 16.74 12.51
C HIS A 641 -39.18 16.18 12.35
N GLN A 642 -39.32 15.00 11.76
CA GLN A 642 -40.58 14.25 11.73
C GLN A 642 -41.10 13.94 13.14
N ASP A 643 -40.21 13.67 14.09
CA ASP A 643 -40.52 13.53 15.52
C ASP A 643 -41.20 14.75 16.14
N GLN A 644 -40.91 15.95 15.61
CA GLN A 644 -41.46 17.21 16.10
C GLN A 644 -42.71 17.65 15.34
N ILE A 645 -42.70 17.55 14.00
CA ILE A 645 -43.73 18.15 13.12
C ILE A 645 -44.70 17.10 12.57
N GLY A 646 -44.32 15.82 12.55
CA GLY A 646 -45.14 14.73 12.02
C GLY A 646 -45.05 14.50 10.51
N LEU A 647 -44.32 15.37 9.78
CA LEU A 647 -44.03 15.25 8.35
C LEU A 647 -42.52 15.22 8.10
N MET A 648 -42.10 14.41 7.14
CA MET A 648 -40.71 14.25 6.71
C MET A 648 -40.29 15.40 5.79
N THR A 649 -39.20 16.07 6.14
CA THR A 649 -38.59 17.11 5.29
C THR A 649 -37.88 16.53 4.08
N GLY A 650 -37.74 17.32 3.01
CA GLY A 650 -37.01 16.90 1.82
C GLY A 650 -35.50 16.80 2.05
N VAL A 651 -34.82 15.93 1.27
CA VAL A 651 -33.37 15.70 1.39
C VAL A 651 -32.56 16.99 1.24
N GLY A 652 -32.88 17.83 0.25
CA GLY A 652 -32.18 19.10 0.01
C GLY A 652 -32.30 20.11 1.16
N GLU A 653 -33.43 20.09 1.88
CA GLU A 653 -33.63 20.91 3.07
C GLU A 653 -32.83 20.38 4.26
N CYS A 654 -32.82 19.06 4.47
CA CYS A 654 -32.00 18.42 5.50
C CYS A 654 -30.50 18.62 5.27
N ILE A 655 -30.03 18.56 4.02
CA ILE A 655 -28.64 18.91 3.63
C ILE A 655 -28.36 20.38 3.96
N SER A 656 -29.30 21.27 3.63
CA SER A 656 -29.15 22.71 3.94
C SER A 656 -29.09 22.95 5.45
N ARG A 657 -29.90 22.24 6.24
CA ARG A 657 -29.89 22.31 7.71
C ARG A 657 -28.59 21.73 8.29
N TYR A 658 -28.13 20.60 7.77
CA TYR A 658 -26.86 19.98 8.12
C TYR A 658 -25.70 20.95 7.88
N ALA A 659 -25.58 21.49 6.66
CA ALA A 659 -24.49 22.38 6.26
C ALA A 659 -24.48 23.70 7.06
N ASN A 660 -25.64 24.27 7.35
CA ASN A 660 -25.73 25.57 8.03
C ASN A 660 -25.68 25.47 9.56
N LEU A 661 -26.06 24.35 10.16
CA LEU A 661 -26.12 24.21 11.63
C LEU A 661 -25.12 23.18 12.12
N LEU A 662 -25.32 21.92 11.75
CA LEU A 662 -24.60 20.80 12.38
C LEU A 662 -23.12 20.77 11.98
N LEU A 663 -22.81 21.04 10.71
CA LEU A 663 -21.43 21.05 10.22
C LEU A 663 -20.55 22.06 10.98
N ARG A 664 -21.11 23.19 11.42
CA ARG A 664 -20.40 24.21 12.22
C ARG A 664 -19.93 23.68 13.58
N TYR A 665 -20.62 22.69 14.14
CA TYR A 665 -20.24 22.02 15.39
C TYR A 665 -19.41 20.75 15.14
N LEU A 666 -19.68 20.02 14.06
CA LEU A 666 -18.95 18.79 13.75
C LEU A 666 -17.50 19.08 13.29
N LEU A 667 -17.24 20.20 12.61
CA LEU A 667 -15.87 20.59 12.22
C LEU A 667 -14.96 20.76 13.45
N PRO A 668 -15.25 21.62 14.45
CA PRO A 668 -14.44 21.71 15.66
C PRO A 668 -14.48 20.41 16.49
N GLY A 669 -15.62 19.69 16.52
CA GLY A 669 -15.68 18.37 17.16
C GLY A 669 -14.71 17.35 16.54
N SER A 670 -14.55 17.38 15.23
CA SER A 670 -13.61 16.50 14.50
C SER A 670 -12.15 16.82 14.81
N VAL A 671 -11.83 18.10 15.09
CA VAL A 671 -10.52 18.55 15.57
C VAL A 671 -10.26 18.01 16.97
N VAL A 672 -11.22 18.17 17.89
CA VAL A 672 -11.11 17.67 19.27
C VAL A 672 -10.87 16.16 19.28
N LEU A 673 -11.67 15.39 18.54
CA LEU A 673 -11.49 13.94 18.43
C LEU A 673 -10.13 13.54 17.83
N SER A 674 -9.59 14.34 16.92
CA SER A 674 -8.29 14.10 16.28
C SER A 674 -7.10 14.40 17.20
N VAL A 675 -7.27 15.27 18.21
CA VAL A 675 -6.27 15.59 19.23
C VAL A 675 -6.25 14.54 20.36
N LEU A 676 -7.39 13.87 20.60
CA LEU A 676 -7.44 12.81 21.61
C LEU A 676 -6.54 11.63 21.20
N PRO A 677 -5.79 11.01 22.14
CA PRO A 677 -4.91 9.89 21.87
C PRO A 677 -5.71 8.58 21.73
N LEU A 678 -6.57 8.51 20.71
CA LEU A 678 -7.35 7.32 20.39
C LEU A 678 -6.45 6.20 19.83
N PRO A 679 -6.80 4.92 20.05
CA PRO A 679 -6.12 3.78 19.43
C PRO A 679 -5.98 3.91 17.91
N GLU A 680 -4.89 3.39 17.33
CA GLU A 680 -4.62 3.47 15.88
C GLU A 680 -5.70 2.82 15.02
N THR A 681 -6.48 1.89 15.58
CA THR A 681 -7.57 1.21 14.88
C THR A 681 -8.84 2.06 14.77
N LEU A 682 -8.92 3.21 15.44
CA LEU A 682 -10.09 4.08 15.49
C LEU A 682 -9.88 5.40 14.74
N TYR A 683 -10.99 5.99 14.31
CA TYR A 683 -11.10 7.31 13.71
C TYR A 683 -10.18 7.51 12.50
N LEU A 684 -9.06 8.20 12.65
CA LEU A 684 -8.05 8.41 11.59
C LEU A 684 -6.75 7.64 11.80
N GLY A 685 -6.57 6.99 12.96
CA GLY A 685 -5.33 6.27 13.26
C GLY A 685 -4.10 7.16 13.44
N ASN A 686 -4.27 8.41 13.88
CA ASN A 686 -3.19 9.42 14.02
C ASN A 686 -2.70 9.64 15.48
N LYS A 687 -3.22 8.87 16.46
CA LYS A 687 -2.80 8.87 17.88
C LYS A 687 -2.79 10.25 18.58
N GLY A 688 -3.56 11.23 18.12
CA GLY A 688 -3.55 12.57 18.72
C GLY A 688 -2.43 13.49 18.24
N THR A 689 -1.74 13.15 17.15
CA THR A 689 -0.62 13.95 16.63
C THR A 689 -1.08 15.34 16.16
N LEU A 690 -0.67 16.39 16.87
CA LEU A 690 -1.15 17.77 16.66
C LEU A 690 -1.00 18.28 15.22
N PHE A 691 0.10 17.96 14.54
CA PHE A 691 0.34 18.38 13.15
C PHE A 691 -0.65 17.75 12.16
N LEU A 692 -1.14 16.54 12.45
CA LEU A 692 -2.07 15.79 11.60
C LEU A 692 -3.54 16.10 11.92
N THR A 693 -3.81 16.85 12.99
CA THR A 693 -5.15 17.26 13.41
C THR A 693 -6.00 17.88 12.30
N PRO A 694 -5.47 18.78 11.43
CA PRO A 694 -6.26 19.41 10.37
C PRO A 694 -6.83 18.46 9.31
N ILE A 695 -6.33 17.23 9.22
CA ILE A 695 -6.82 16.22 8.27
C ILE A 695 -8.29 15.87 8.56
N ALA A 696 -8.68 15.78 9.84
CA ALA A 696 -10.04 15.43 10.25
C ALA A 696 -11.11 16.43 9.75
N PRO A 697 -11.07 17.73 10.07
CA PRO A 697 -12.07 18.67 9.58
C PRO A 697 -12.05 18.79 8.05
N LEU A 698 -10.88 18.64 7.41
CA LEU A 698 -10.77 18.64 5.96
C LEU A 698 -11.50 17.46 5.31
N LEU A 699 -11.29 16.24 5.83
CA LEU A 699 -11.99 15.04 5.36
C LEU A 699 -13.49 15.14 5.60
N LEU A 700 -13.93 15.65 6.76
CA LEU A 700 -15.36 15.83 7.04
C LEU A 700 -15.99 16.87 6.10
N PHE A 701 -15.29 17.97 5.82
CA PHE A 701 -15.73 19.00 4.88
C PHE A 701 -15.91 18.41 3.48
N ILE A 702 -14.90 17.69 2.98
CA ILE A 702 -14.93 17.06 1.65
C ILE A 702 -16.02 15.97 1.60
N ALA A 703 -16.11 15.11 2.62
CA ALA A 703 -17.15 14.09 2.72
C ALA A 703 -18.55 14.71 2.63
N SER A 704 -18.75 15.84 3.32
CA SER A 704 -20.02 16.58 3.30
C SER A 704 -20.34 17.15 1.93
N GLY A 705 -19.36 17.77 1.25
CA GLY A 705 -19.58 18.31 -0.08
C GLY A 705 -19.77 17.24 -1.14
N ILE A 706 -19.07 16.10 -1.06
CA ILE A 706 -19.30 14.97 -1.98
C ILE A 706 -20.72 14.41 -1.77
N VAL A 707 -21.25 14.37 -0.55
CA VAL A 707 -22.66 14.00 -0.33
C VAL A 707 -23.60 15.00 -1.02
N CYS A 708 -23.33 16.31 -0.94
CA CYS A 708 -24.10 17.32 -1.70
C CYS A 708 -24.05 17.08 -3.21
N VAL A 709 -22.86 16.81 -3.77
CA VAL A 709 -22.70 16.53 -5.20
C VAL A 709 -23.40 15.22 -5.58
N SER A 710 -23.29 14.18 -4.76
CA SER A 710 -23.97 12.90 -4.98
C SER A 710 -25.49 13.07 -5.03
N TRP A 711 -26.04 13.98 -4.22
CA TRP A 711 -27.45 14.33 -4.26
C TRP A 711 -27.83 15.06 -5.56
N TRP A 712 -26.99 15.98 -6.06
CA TRP A 712 -27.24 16.63 -7.35
C TRP A 712 -27.23 15.62 -8.50
N VAL A 713 -26.27 14.69 -8.50
CA VAL A 713 -26.21 13.60 -9.48
C VAL A 713 -27.46 12.70 -9.38
N LEU A 714 -27.89 12.35 -8.17
CA LEU A 714 -29.13 11.58 -7.97
C LEU A 714 -30.36 12.33 -8.48
N CYS A 715 -30.48 13.64 -8.24
CA CYS A 715 -31.57 14.43 -8.81
C CYS A 715 -31.57 14.39 -10.35
N ILE A 716 -30.41 14.51 -11.00
CA ILE A 716 -30.29 14.41 -12.46
C ILE A 716 -30.69 13.00 -12.94
N LEU A 717 -30.26 11.95 -12.23
CA LEU A 717 -30.65 10.58 -12.56
C LEU A 717 -32.16 10.36 -12.39
N LEU A 718 -32.76 10.89 -11.32
CA LEU A 718 -34.21 10.83 -11.08
C LEU A 718 -35.01 11.54 -12.18
N THR A 719 -34.54 12.71 -12.67
CA THR A 719 -35.21 13.41 -13.77
C THR A 719 -35.12 12.62 -15.07
N ILE A 720 -33.93 12.13 -15.43
CA ILE A 720 -33.70 11.34 -16.65
C ILE A 720 -34.53 10.05 -16.62
N THR A 721 -34.49 9.31 -15.51
CA THR A 721 -35.24 8.05 -15.36
C THR A 721 -36.75 8.27 -15.36
N GLY A 722 -37.22 9.36 -14.75
CA GLY A 722 -38.63 9.75 -14.82
C GLY A 722 -39.06 10.02 -16.26
N GLU A 723 -38.41 10.94 -16.95
CA GLU A 723 -38.79 11.35 -18.31
C GLU A 723 -38.78 10.17 -19.29
N THR A 724 -37.73 9.35 -19.24
CA THR A 724 -37.62 8.13 -20.05
C THR A 724 -38.71 7.11 -19.71
N SER A 725 -39.07 6.95 -18.43
CA SER A 725 -40.13 6.01 -18.03
C SER A 725 -41.50 6.40 -18.57
N VAL A 726 -41.86 7.68 -18.55
CA VAL A 726 -43.12 8.19 -19.12
C VAL A 726 -43.14 8.02 -20.63
N PHE A 727 -42.00 8.25 -21.29
CA PHE A 727 -41.87 8.07 -22.72
C PHE A 727 -42.05 6.60 -23.15
N ILE A 728 -41.44 5.66 -22.43
CA ILE A 728 -41.44 4.23 -22.81
C ILE A 728 -42.68 3.49 -22.33
N PHE A 729 -43.09 3.69 -21.08
CA PHE A 729 -44.12 2.88 -20.40
C PHE A 729 -45.40 3.63 -20.07
N GLY A 730 -45.47 4.94 -20.36
CA GLY A 730 -46.57 5.81 -19.94
C GLY A 730 -46.57 6.09 -18.43
N SER A 731 -47.65 6.71 -17.93
CA SER A 731 -47.79 6.97 -16.49
C SER A 731 -48.05 5.67 -15.73
N ARG A 732 -47.27 5.43 -14.67
CA ARG A 732 -47.38 4.25 -13.80
C ARG A 732 -48.80 4.14 -13.23
N ARG A 733 -49.51 3.04 -13.54
CA ARG A 733 -50.77 2.67 -12.86
C ARG A 733 -50.48 2.24 -11.42
N GLU A 734 -51.06 2.92 -10.44
CA GLU A 734 -51.00 2.50 -9.03
C GLU A 734 -51.75 1.17 -8.88
N ASN A 735 -51.03 0.08 -8.60
CA ASN A 735 -51.65 -1.19 -8.24
C ASN A 735 -52.17 -1.08 -6.80
N VAL A 736 -53.48 -1.28 -6.62
CA VAL A 736 -54.22 -1.03 -5.35
C VAL A 736 -54.12 -2.21 -4.36
N SER A 737 -53.31 -3.23 -4.65
CA SER A 737 -53.22 -4.42 -3.78
C SER A 737 -51.82 -5.04 -3.82
N VAL A 738 -51.47 -5.74 -2.73
CA VAL A 738 -50.30 -6.62 -2.67
C VAL A 738 -50.34 -7.51 -3.91
N PRO A 739 -49.34 -7.46 -4.80
CA PRO A 739 -49.30 -8.39 -5.91
C PRO A 739 -49.31 -9.80 -5.32
N LYS A 740 -50.33 -10.62 -5.66
CA LYS A 740 -50.38 -12.03 -5.21
C LYS A 740 -49.12 -12.81 -5.59
N THR A 741 -48.34 -12.28 -6.52
CA THR A 741 -47.06 -12.77 -7.03
C THR A 741 -45.84 -12.32 -6.23
N THR A 742 -45.94 -11.38 -5.26
CA THR A 742 -44.77 -10.85 -4.53
C THR A 742 -44.09 -11.89 -3.66
N VAL A 743 -44.86 -12.75 -2.98
CA VAL A 743 -44.28 -13.84 -2.19
C VAL A 743 -43.54 -14.83 -3.10
N PHE A 744 -44.12 -15.11 -4.27
CA PHE A 744 -43.52 -15.99 -5.25
C PHE A 744 -42.23 -15.39 -5.85
N SER A 745 -42.23 -14.11 -6.24
CA SER A 745 -41.04 -13.43 -6.75
C SER A 745 -39.95 -13.28 -5.69
N LEU A 746 -40.30 -12.92 -4.45
CA LEU A 746 -39.35 -12.82 -3.34
C LEU A 746 -38.74 -14.19 -3.01
N THR A 747 -39.54 -15.26 -3.03
CA THR A 747 -39.06 -16.64 -2.83
C THR A 747 -38.11 -17.06 -3.95
N ILE A 748 -38.45 -16.75 -5.22
CA ILE A 748 -37.56 -17.01 -6.36
C ILE A 748 -36.25 -16.23 -6.23
N ILE A 749 -36.30 -14.94 -5.88
CA ILE A 749 -35.10 -14.13 -5.71
C ILE A 749 -34.24 -14.68 -4.57
N CYS A 750 -34.84 -15.02 -3.42
CA CYS A 750 -34.11 -15.61 -2.30
C CYS A 750 -33.52 -16.97 -2.66
N ALA A 751 -34.25 -17.81 -3.40
CA ALA A 751 -33.74 -19.09 -3.89
C ALA A 751 -32.61 -18.90 -4.91
N ALA A 752 -32.73 -17.93 -5.82
CA ALA A 752 -31.69 -17.59 -6.77
C ALA A 752 -30.43 -17.09 -6.06
N ILE A 753 -30.58 -16.28 -5.01
CA ILE A 753 -29.44 -15.82 -4.21
C ILE A 753 -28.80 -16.98 -3.46
N PHE A 754 -29.62 -17.83 -2.84
CA PHE A 754 -29.16 -18.98 -2.09
C PHE A 754 -28.39 -19.99 -2.96
N LEU A 755 -28.81 -20.14 -4.23
CA LEU A 755 -28.27 -21.17 -5.12
C LEU A 755 -27.16 -20.66 -6.07
N PHE A 756 -27.23 -19.42 -6.57
CA PHE A 756 -26.43 -19.00 -7.73
C PHE A 756 -25.91 -17.56 -7.69
N VAL A 757 -26.67 -16.62 -7.12
CA VAL A 757 -26.46 -15.17 -7.30
C VAL A 757 -26.00 -14.55 -5.98
N PRO A 758 -24.90 -13.80 -5.94
CA PRO A 758 -24.47 -13.17 -4.70
C PRO A 758 -25.45 -12.06 -4.30
N TRP A 759 -25.67 -11.87 -3.00
CA TRP A 759 -26.66 -10.92 -2.47
C TRP A 759 -26.41 -9.47 -2.95
N GLN A 760 -25.17 -9.14 -3.34
CA GLN A 760 -24.76 -7.85 -3.90
C GLN A 760 -25.48 -7.53 -5.22
N VAL A 761 -25.74 -8.52 -6.08
CA VAL A 761 -26.52 -8.32 -7.32
C VAL A 761 -27.94 -7.90 -6.97
N ALA A 762 -28.56 -8.59 -6.01
CA ALA A 762 -29.89 -8.25 -5.54
C ALA A 762 -29.92 -6.86 -4.90
N TYR A 763 -28.87 -6.46 -4.19
CA TYR A 763 -28.76 -5.12 -3.61
C TYR A 763 -28.69 -4.02 -4.69
N VAL A 764 -27.90 -4.22 -5.74
CA VAL A 764 -27.86 -3.32 -6.91
C VAL A 764 -29.22 -3.28 -7.59
N GLY A 765 -29.88 -4.43 -7.76
CA GLY A 765 -31.25 -4.53 -8.26
C GLY A 765 -32.24 -3.71 -7.41
N CYS A 766 -32.19 -3.84 -6.08
CA CYS A 766 -32.97 -3.03 -5.15
C CYS A 766 -32.71 -1.53 -5.34
N TRP A 767 -31.45 -1.12 -5.49
CA TRP A 767 -31.12 0.28 -5.72
C TRP A 767 -31.69 0.81 -7.04
N VAL A 768 -31.57 0.06 -8.15
CA VAL A 768 -32.13 0.44 -9.45
C VAL A 768 -33.67 0.52 -9.40
N LEU A 769 -34.32 -0.48 -8.81
CA LEU A 769 -35.77 -0.49 -8.63
C LEU A 769 -36.22 0.69 -7.75
N HIS A 770 -35.50 0.98 -6.67
CA HIS A 770 -35.82 2.07 -5.76
C HIS A 770 -35.59 3.45 -6.38
N LEU A 771 -34.59 3.59 -7.25
CA LEU A 771 -34.39 4.79 -8.08
C LEU A 771 -35.59 5.00 -9.00
N TYR A 772 -36.04 3.95 -9.68
CA TYR A 772 -37.21 3.99 -10.55
C TYR A 772 -38.50 4.31 -9.79
N THR A 773 -38.73 3.69 -8.63
CA THR A 773 -39.93 3.99 -7.81
C THR A 773 -39.93 5.45 -7.38
N CYS A 774 -38.80 5.99 -6.89
CA CYS A 774 -38.66 7.40 -6.55
C CYS A 774 -38.95 8.32 -7.74
N ALA A 775 -38.36 8.04 -8.90
CA ALA A 775 -38.57 8.84 -10.12
C ALA A 775 -40.04 8.86 -10.55
N SER A 776 -40.69 7.69 -10.56
CA SER A 776 -42.12 7.56 -10.90
C SER A 776 -43.02 8.32 -9.90
N SER A 777 -42.72 8.27 -8.60
CA SER A 777 -43.47 8.97 -7.56
C SER A 777 -43.32 10.49 -7.65
N ILE A 778 -42.15 11.00 -8.04
CA ILE A 778 -41.94 12.44 -8.30
C ILE A 778 -42.88 12.92 -9.41
N GLN A 779 -42.96 12.18 -10.51
CA GLN A 779 -43.80 12.55 -11.64
C GLN A 779 -45.30 12.49 -11.32
N GLN A 780 -45.72 11.44 -10.62
CA GLN A 780 -47.12 11.33 -10.16
C GLN A 780 -47.49 12.50 -9.25
N LEU A 781 -46.61 12.88 -8.32
CA LEU A 781 -46.83 14.03 -7.45
C LEU A 781 -46.89 15.34 -8.26
N SER A 782 -46.03 15.53 -9.27
CA SER A 782 -46.08 16.74 -10.12
C SER A 782 -47.37 16.83 -10.94
N ILE A 783 -47.89 15.70 -11.43
CA ILE A 783 -49.17 15.65 -12.16
C ILE A 783 -50.33 16.01 -11.21
N LEU A 784 -50.32 15.46 -9.99
CA LEU A 784 -51.30 15.80 -8.94
C LEU A 784 -51.26 17.29 -8.59
N GLU A 785 -50.08 17.89 -8.48
CA GLU A 785 -49.92 19.33 -8.20
C GLU A 785 -50.47 20.19 -9.35
N GLN A 786 -50.19 19.84 -10.61
CA GLN A 786 -50.73 20.53 -11.78
C GLN A 786 -52.26 20.42 -11.91
N GLN A 787 -52.85 19.27 -11.55
CA GLN A 787 -54.29 19.08 -11.61
C GLN A 787 -55.06 19.88 -10.54
N THR A 788 -54.45 20.17 -9.39
CA THR A 788 -55.08 20.96 -8.33
C THR A 788 -55.03 22.47 -8.56
N ASP A 789 -54.04 22.97 -9.31
CA ASP A 789 -53.93 24.40 -9.67
C ASP A 789 -54.87 24.78 -10.83
N ALA A 790 -55.30 23.80 -11.63
CA ALA A 790 -56.36 24.00 -12.62
C ALA A 790 -57.73 23.96 -11.93
N VAL A 791 -58.34 25.12 -11.67
CA VAL A 791 -59.70 25.23 -11.11
C VAL A 791 -60.69 24.48 -12.02
N PRO A 792 -61.25 23.33 -11.63
CA PRO A 792 -62.33 22.74 -12.39
C PRO A 792 -63.64 23.29 -11.80
N LEU A 793 -64.47 23.91 -12.65
CA LEU A 793 -65.88 24.19 -12.34
C LEU A 793 -66.58 22.83 -12.12
N VAL A 794 -66.62 22.35 -10.88
CA VAL A 794 -67.33 21.10 -10.52
C VAL A 794 -68.57 21.43 -9.69
N ASP A 795 -69.65 20.84 -10.17
CA ASP A 795 -71.02 20.90 -9.68
C ASP A 795 -71.15 20.51 -8.19
N ARG A 796 -72.03 21.24 -7.49
CA ARG A 796 -72.18 21.26 -6.02
C ARG A 796 -72.68 19.91 -5.45
N SER A 797 -73.15 19.02 -6.31
CA SER A 797 -73.67 17.68 -5.99
C SER A 797 -72.56 16.67 -5.62
N ARG A 798 -71.36 16.76 -6.20
CA ARG A 798 -70.24 15.83 -5.91
C ARG A 798 -69.51 16.08 -4.59
N ARG A 799 -69.67 17.27 -4.00
CA ARG A 799 -69.05 17.62 -2.71
C ARG A 799 -69.66 16.85 -1.55
N HIS A 800 -70.94 16.48 -1.64
CA HIS A 800 -71.65 15.81 -0.55
C HIS A 800 -71.29 14.33 -0.43
N ASP A 801 -70.99 13.64 -1.55
CA ASP A 801 -70.57 12.23 -1.53
C ASP A 801 -69.12 12.04 -1.07
N MET A 802 -68.24 13.03 -1.26
CA MET A 802 -66.85 12.98 -0.77
C MET A 802 -66.73 13.22 0.74
N GLU A 803 -67.68 13.91 1.38
CA GLU A 803 -67.67 14.11 2.84
C GLU A 803 -68.04 12.85 3.61
N LEU A 804 -68.73 11.88 2.99
CA LEU A 804 -69.06 10.58 3.58
C LEU A 804 -67.88 9.58 3.58
N GLN A 805 -66.79 9.88 2.84
CA GLN A 805 -65.58 9.05 2.72
C GLN A 805 -64.34 9.68 3.37
N GLY A 806 -64.47 10.36 4.51
CA GLY A 806 -63.45 10.47 5.57
C GLY A 806 -62.05 11.06 5.30
N ASN A 807 -61.57 11.26 4.07
CA ASN A 807 -60.22 11.74 3.77
C ASN A 807 -60.27 12.99 2.87
N ARG A 808 -59.71 14.10 3.34
CA ARG A 808 -59.60 15.32 2.53
C ARG A 808 -58.53 15.12 1.45
N PRO A 809 -58.68 15.70 0.24
CA PRO A 809 -57.65 15.63 -0.83
C PRO A 809 -56.27 16.11 -0.40
N SER A 810 -56.20 17.04 0.56
CA SER A 810 -54.96 17.52 1.18
C SER A 810 -54.20 16.41 1.92
N ASP A 811 -54.89 15.54 2.66
CA ASP A 811 -54.26 14.49 3.48
C ASP A 811 -53.59 13.41 2.61
N ILE A 812 -54.17 13.14 1.44
CA ILE A 812 -53.61 12.18 0.46
C ILE A 812 -52.32 12.76 -0.14
N ARG A 813 -52.32 14.05 -0.51
CA ARG A 813 -51.14 14.73 -1.06
C ARG A 813 -49.99 14.76 -0.04
N ASP A 814 -50.30 15.11 1.20
CA ASP A 814 -49.31 15.20 2.27
C ASP A 814 -48.71 13.82 2.58
N THR A 815 -49.52 12.76 2.60
CA THR A 815 -49.03 11.38 2.77
C THR A 815 -48.14 10.94 1.59
N LYS A 816 -48.51 11.25 0.34
CA LYS A 816 -47.68 10.91 -0.83
C LYS A 816 -46.34 11.65 -0.82
N ARG A 817 -46.35 12.94 -0.44
CA ARG A 817 -45.14 13.76 -0.31
C ARG A 817 -44.24 13.28 0.84
N ASP A 818 -44.82 12.90 1.97
CA ASP A 818 -44.13 12.31 3.11
C ASP A 818 -43.42 11.00 2.73
N ASN A 819 -44.13 10.08 2.07
CA ASN A 819 -43.57 8.82 1.57
C ASN A 819 -42.44 9.05 0.56
N LEU A 820 -42.62 9.99 -0.38
CA LEU A 820 -41.57 10.35 -1.34
C LEU A 820 -40.31 10.84 -0.61
N ASN A 821 -40.45 11.72 0.38
CA ASN A 821 -39.31 12.22 1.15
C ASN A 821 -38.59 11.10 1.90
N HIS A 822 -39.29 10.14 2.50
CA HIS A 822 -38.65 8.96 3.10
C HIS A 822 -37.90 8.12 2.06
N ASN A 823 -38.52 7.85 0.92
CA ASN A 823 -37.93 7.06 -0.15
C ASN A 823 -36.65 7.70 -0.69
N LEU A 824 -36.61 9.02 -0.85
CA LEU A 824 -35.42 9.75 -1.29
C LEU A 824 -34.28 9.70 -0.25
N HIS A 825 -34.58 9.74 1.05
CA HIS A 825 -33.56 9.54 2.11
C HIS A 825 -32.99 8.13 2.10
N LEU A 826 -33.85 7.11 1.92
CA LEU A 826 -33.43 5.72 1.78
C LEU A 826 -32.56 5.52 0.53
N LEU A 827 -32.93 6.14 -0.59
CA LEU A 827 -32.15 6.08 -1.83
C LEU A 827 -30.75 6.67 -1.65
N LEU A 828 -30.64 7.83 -0.98
CA LEU A 828 -29.34 8.44 -0.69
C LEU A 828 -28.47 7.54 0.20
N LEU A 829 -29.06 6.95 1.26
CA LEU A 829 -28.37 6.01 2.15
C LEU A 829 -27.92 4.75 1.41
N MET A 830 -28.78 4.19 0.56
CA MET A 830 -28.44 3.01 -0.25
C MET A 830 -27.34 3.29 -1.27
N THR A 831 -27.30 4.50 -1.83
CA THR A 831 -26.29 4.92 -2.81
C THR A 831 -24.89 4.89 -2.22
N TRP A 832 -24.71 5.31 -0.97
CA TRP A 832 -23.39 5.31 -0.30
C TRP A 832 -22.93 3.95 0.21
N LEU A 833 -23.78 2.92 0.20
CA LEU A 833 -23.37 1.53 0.41
C LEU A 833 -22.89 0.86 -0.88
N LEU A 834 -23.19 1.41 -2.07
CA LEU A 834 -22.73 0.84 -3.34
C LEU A 834 -21.21 0.74 -3.45
N PRO A 835 -20.40 1.78 -3.11
CA PRO A 835 -18.94 1.66 -3.18
C PRO A 835 -18.36 0.57 -2.27
N LEU A 836 -19.07 0.18 -1.21
CA LEU A 836 -18.66 -0.88 -0.28
C LEU A 836 -19.11 -2.28 -0.73
N THR A 837 -20.14 -2.38 -1.58
CA THR A 837 -20.72 -3.66 -2.05
C THR A 837 -20.28 -4.03 -3.47
N ALA A 838 -20.05 -3.03 -4.34
CA ALA A 838 -19.67 -3.21 -5.74
C ALA A 838 -18.35 -3.97 -5.98
N PRO A 839 -17.29 -3.85 -5.14
CA PRO A 839 -16.05 -4.59 -5.38
C PRO A 839 -16.24 -6.11 -5.41
N VAL A 840 -17.12 -6.63 -4.54
CA VAL A 840 -17.40 -8.07 -4.49
C VAL A 840 -18.23 -8.53 -5.68
N LEU A 841 -19.14 -7.67 -6.16
CA LEU A 841 -19.86 -7.91 -7.42
C LEU A 841 -18.89 -8.00 -8.60
N ALA A 842 -17.86 -7.14 -8.65
CA ALA A 842 -16.84 -7.21 -9.69
C ALA A 842 -16.07 -8.54 -9.66
N VAL A 843 -15.78 -9.07 -8.45
CA VAL A 843 -15.18 -10.42 -8.28
C VAL A 843 -16.09 -11.49 -8.87
N TRP A 844 -17.40 -11.44 -8.56
CA TRP A 844 -18.35 -12.42 -9.07
C TRP A 844 -18.49 -12.38 -10.59
N VAL A 845 -18.68 -11.19 -11.17
CA VAL A 845 -18.78 -11.02 -12.64
C VAL A 845 -17.52 -11.52 -13.32
N ARG A 846 -16.33 -11.18 -12.79
CA ARG A 846 -15.05 -11.66 -13.33
C ARG A 846 -14.97 -13.19 -13.28
N THR A 847 -15.31 -13.77 -12.12
CA THR A 847 -15.31 -15.22 -11.92
C THR A 847 -16.27 -15.92 -12.88
N LEU A 848 -17.47 -15.38 -13.09
CA LEU A 848 -18.46 -15.96 -14.01
C LEU A 848 -17.92 -15.97 -15.46
N LEU A 849 -17.24 -14.89 -15.87
CA LEU A 849 -16.64 -14.77 -17.20
C LEU A 849 -15.45 -15.71 -17.41
N THR A 850 -14.67 -15.99 -16.37
CA THR A 850 -13.43 -16.78 -16.49
C THR A 850 -13.60 -18.26 -16.17
N ALA A 851 -14.42 -18.62 -15.17
CA ALA A 851 -14.61 -19.99 -14.69
C ALA A 851 -15.93 -20.64 -15.16
N GLY A 852 -16.85 -19.85 -15.74
CA GLY A 852 -18.15 -20.32 -16.21
C GLY A 852 -19.12 -20.72 -15.08
N TYR A 853 -20.32 -21.20 -15.47
CA TYR A 853 -21.44 -21.50 -14.57
C TYR A 853 -21.24 -22.70 -13.62
N THR A 854 -20.15 -23.45 -13.75
CA THR A 854 -19.96 -24.75 -13.08
C THR A 854 -19.16 -24.68 -11.78
N THR A 855 -18.65 -23.49 -11.41
CA THR A 855 -17.92 -23.31 -10.15
C THR A 855 -18.87 -22.88 -9.04
N PRO A 856 -19.00 -23.64 -7.93
CA PRO A 856 -19.79 -23.20 -6.79
C PRO A 856 -19.17 -21.94 -6.19
N PHE A 857 -19.97 -20.89 -6.03
CA PHE A 857 -19.52 -19.66 -5.38
C PHE A 857 -19.65 -19.83 -3.86
N ASP A 858 -18.53 -19.85 -3.15
CA ASP A 858 -18.54 -19.99 -1.70
C ASP A 858 -18.58 -18.60 -1.01
N GLY A 859 -19.59 -18.39 -0.16
CA GLY A 859 -19.56 -17.39 0.92
C GLY A 859 -20.55 -16.22 0.85
N ASP A 860 -21.14 -15.93 -0.31
CA ASP A 860 -21.95 -14.71 -0.52
C ASP A 860 -23.41 -14.97 -0.92
N HIS A 861 -23.90 -16.18 -0.67
CA HIS A 861 -25.30 -16.58 -0.93
C HIS A 861 -26.23 -16.37 0.26
N ASN A 862 -25.79 -15.63 1.28
CA ASN A 862 -26.62 -15.32 2.43
C ASN A 862 -27.69 -14.29 2.05
N PHE A 863 -28.85 -14.76 1.59
CA PHE A 863 -29.97 -13.89 1.22
C PHE A 863 -30.47 -13.02 2.38
N LEU A 864 -30.25 -13.42 3.65
CA LEU A 864 -30.61 -12.60 4.82
C LEU A 864 -29.81 -11.28 4.89
N ALA A 865 -28.68 -11.19 4.18
CA ALA A 865 -27.89 -9.97 4.10
C ALA A 865 -28.59 -8.87 3.25
N VAL A 866 -29.46 -9.23 2.32
CA VAL A 866 -30.14 -8.29 1.41
C VAL A 866 -31.67 -8.28 1.58
N LEU A 867 -32.24 -9.33 2.16
CA LEU A 867 -33.68 -9.46 2.41
C LEU A 867 -34.34 -8.22 3.04
N PRO A 868 -33.79 -7.54 4.07
CA PRO A 868 -34.44 -6.34 4.60
C PRO A 868 -34.52 -5.21 3.58
N PHE A 869 -33.53 -5.06 2.69
CA PHE A 869 -33.57 -4.07 1.61
C PHE A 869 -34.56 -4.48 0.52
N LEU A 870 -34.67 -5.77 0.19
CA LEU A 870 -35.69 -6.28 -0.74
C LEU A 870 -37.11 -5.99 -0.23
N VAL A 871 -37.40 -6.33 1.03
CA VAL A 871 -38.71 -6.07 1.64
C VAL A 871 -39.00 -4.58 1.73
N LEU A 872 -38.00 -3.78 2.12
CA LEU A 872 -38.14 -2.33 2.22
C LEU A 872 -38.46 -1.68 0.86
N THR A 873 -37.70 -2.03 -0.18
CA THR A 873 -37.87 -1.47 -1.53
C THR A 873 -39.16 -1.96 -2.20
N ASP A 874 -39.53 -3.22 -1.99
CA ASP A 874 -40.81 -3.77 -2.45
C ASP A 874 -41.98 -3.06 -1.76
N TYR A 875 -41.99 -2.99 -0.43
CA TYR A 875 -43.05 -2.32 0.34
C TYR A 875 -43.21 -0.84 -0.05
N ALA A 876 -42.08 -0.13 -0.20
CA ALA A 876 -42.06 1.26 -0.65
C ALA A 876 -42.66 1.45 -2.05
N SER A 877 -42.69 0.41 -2.89
CA SER A 877 -43.18 0.49 -4.26
C SER A 877 -44.72 0.48 -4.35
N TRP A 878 -45.43 -0.11 -3.39
CA TRP A 878 -46.88 -0.33 -3.48
C TRP A 878 -47.71 0.22 -2.32
N VAL A 879 -47.08 0.67 -1.21
CA VAL A 879 -47.81 1.21 -0.06
C VAL A 879 -48.58 2.50 -0.41
N GLN A 880 -49.86 2.56 -0.07
CA GLN A 880 -50.71 3.75 -0.27
C GLN A 880 -50.81 4.65 0.98
N GLY A 881 -50.65 4.08 2.18
CA GLY A 881 -50.61 4.82 3.45
C GLY A 881 -49.19 5.28 3.82
N LYS A 882 -48.99 5.74 5.06
CA LYS A 882 -47.66 6.15 5.56
C LYS A 882 -46.64 5.01 5.44
N LEU A 883 -45.48 5.27 4.86
CA LEU A 883 -44.42 4.28 4.67
C LEU A 883 -43.95 3.69 6.00
N PHE A 884 -43.63 4.57 6.96
CA PHE A 884 -43.29 4.17 8.32
C PHE A 884 -44.36 4.65 9.29
N ASP A 885 -44.98 3.68 9.97
CA ASP A 885 -45.83 3.97 11.13
C ASP A 885 -45.01 3.74 12.38
N ARG A 886 -45.06 4.70 13.32
CA ARG A 886 -44.36 4.58 14.59
C ARG A 886 -44.87 3.38 15.36
N ALA A 887 -43.96 2.52 15.77
CA ALA A 887 -44.28 1.49 16.74
C ALA A 887 -44.61 2.13 18.10
N SER A 888 -45.44 1.45 18.89
CA SER A 888 -45.89 1.90 20.22
C SER A 888 -44.74 2.25 21.17
N PHE A 889 -43.65 1.48 21.13
CA PHE A 889 -42.45 1.72 21.94
C PHE A 889 -41.58 2.90 21.47
N GLU A 890 -41.74 3.40 20.23
CA GLU A 890 -40.99 4.56 19.73
C GLU A 890 -41.34 5.86 20.48
N ARG A 891 -42.41 5.84 21.29
CA ARG A 891 -42.71 6.89 22.27
C ARG A 891 -41.61 7.06 23.32
N HIS A 892 -40.88 5.98 23.64
CA HIS A 892 -39.79 5.99 24.63
C HIS A 892 -38.43 6.13 23.95
N VAL A 893 -38.18 5.38 22.88
CA VAL A 893 -36.90 5.41 22.14
C VAL A 893 -37.18 5.51 20.65
N SER A 894 -36.95 6.70 20.09
CA SER A 894 -37.09 6.93 18.64
C SER A 894 -36.03 6.19 17.85
N PHE A 895 -36.45 5.58 16.73
CA PHE A 895 -35.56 4.91 15.78
C PHE A 895 -34.55 5.81 15.09
N ARG A 896 -34.68 7.15 15.22
CA ARG A 896 -33.64 8.07 14.76
C ARG A 896 -32.25 7.69 15.31
N TRP A 897 -32.17 7.21 16.56
CA TRP A 897 -30.91 6.83 17.19
C TRP A 897 -30.17 5.68 16.49
N LEU A 898 -30.86 4.85 15.70
CA LEU A 898 -30.21 3.85 14.84
C LEU A 898 -29.32 4.52 13.79
N PHE A 899 -29.75 5.64 13.21
CA PHE A 899 -28.95 6.41 12.24
C PHE A 899 -27.79 7.15 12.91
N ALA A 900 -27.94 7.55 14.19
CA ALA A 900 -26.81 8.06 14.97
C ALA A 900 -25.76 6.97 15.23
N ALA A 901 -26.18 5.72 15.52
CA ALA A 901 -25.27 4.58 15.65
C ALA A 901 -24.56 4.25 14.33
N LEU A 902 -25.26 4.34 13.19
CA LEU A 902 -24.64 4.21 11.85
C LEU A 902 -23.60 5.29 11.60
N ALA A 903 -23.93 6.56 11.89
CA ALA A 903 -23.01 7.67 11.75
C ALA A 903 -21.77 7.47 12.64
N ALA A 904 -21.96 7.08 13.91
CA ALA A 904 -20.85 6.80 14.83
C ALA A 904 -19.97 5.65 14.33
N THR A 905 -20.58 4.57 13.83
CA THR A 905 -19.85 3.43 13.24
C THR A 905 -19.00 3.86 12.06
N ALA A 906 -19.57 4.66 11.15
CA ALA A 906 -18.91 5.17 9.97
C ALA A 906 -17.74 6.12 10.30
N PHE A 907 -17.92 7.04 11.24
CA PHE A 907 -16.88 8.00 11.63
C PHE A 907 -15.76 7.36 12.46
N LEU A 908 -16.09 6.45 13.40
CA LEU A 908 -15.12 5.90 14.35
C LEU A 908 -14.46 4.60 13.90
N PHE A 909 -15.18 3.72 13.22
CA PHE A 909 -14.67 2.39 12.82
C PHE A 909 -14.51 2.25 11.31
N GLY A 910 -15.30 2.99 10.54
CA GLY A 910 -15.40 2.88 9.08
C GLY A 910 -14.07 3.04 8.35
N SER A 911 -13.19 3.92 8.84
CA SER A 911 -11.87 4.15 8.25
C SER A 911 -10.96 2.91 8.26
N ARG A 912 -11.06 2.06 9.30
CA ARG A 912 -10.26 0.82 9.43
C ARG A 912 -11.03 -0.42 8.98
N ARG A 913 -12.34 -0.47 9.23
CA ARG A 913 -13.21 -1.64 9.00
C ARG A 913 -14.48 -1.22 8.26
N PRO A 914 -14.40 -0.90 6.97
CA PRO A 914 -15.57 -0.45 6.22
C PRO A 914 -16.67 -1.53 6.13
N TYR A 915 -16.35 -2.83 6.25
CA TYR A 915 -17.38 -3.88 6.34
C TYR A 915 -18.33 -3.72 7.53
N LEU A 916 -17.89 -3.14 8.65
CA LEU A 916 -18.76 -2.90 9.80
C LEU A 916 -19.88 -1.91 9.47
N ILE A 917 -19.67 -1.01 8.51
CA ILE A 917 -20.72 -0.10 8.03
C ILE A 917 -21.83 -0.92 7.35
N LEU A 918 -21.46 -1.90 6.52
CA LEU A 918 -22.42 -2.79 5.86
C LEU A 918 -23.18 -3.63 6.89
N ASP A 919 -22.48 -4.22 7.86
CA ASP A 919 -23.09 -5.05 8.89
C ASP A 919 -24.06 -4.24 9.77
N CYS A 920 -23.66 -3.07 10.23
CA CYS A 920 -24.55 -2.19 10.99
C CYS A 920 -25.74 -1.71 10.13
N ALA A 921 -25.53 -1.36 8.86
CA ALA A 921 -26.61 -0.94 7.96
C ALA A 921 -27.66 -2.04 7.77
N ARG A 922 -27.22 -3.31 7.62
CA ARG A 922 -28.09 -4.48 7.54
C ARG A 922 -28.90 -4.65 8.82
N VAL A 923 -28.27 -4.57 9.99
CA VAL A 923 -28.94 -4.69 11.29
C VAL A 923 -30.00 -3.59 11.46
N VAL A 924 -29.67 -2.35 11.12
CA VAL A 924 -30.63 -1.23 11.17
C VAL A 924 -31.80 -1.45 10.21
N ALA A 925 -31.54 -1.89 8.98
CA ALA A 925 -32.58 -2.21 8.01
C ALA A 925 -33.51 -3.34 8.53
N TRP A 926 -32.95 -4.38 9.15
CA TRP A 926 -33.72 -5.45 9.78
C TRP A 926 -34.63 -4.95 10.90
N ILE A 927 -34.11 -4.12 11.81
CA ILE A 927 -34.89 -3.55 12.92
C ILE A 927 -36.05 -2.73 12.36
N ILE A 928 -35.80 -1.86 11.38
CA ILE A 928 -36.84 -1.05 10.74
C ILE A 928 -37.88 -1.96 10.09
N VAL A 929 -37.47 -2.94 9.28
CA VAL A 929 -38.40 -3.84 8.60
C VAL A 929 -39.25 -4.62 9.59
N ILE A 930 -38.68 -5.25 10.61
CA ILE A 930 -39.42 -6.06 11.58
C ILE A 930 -40.44 -5.22 12.36
N CYS A 931 -40.02 -4.04 12.83
CA CYS A 931 -40.82 -3.24 13.76
C CYS A 931 -41.83 -2.32 13.06
N THR A 932 -41.54 -1.80 11.87
CA THR A 932 -42.40 -0.81 11.20
C THR A 932 -43.17 -1.38 10.00
N ILE A 933 -42.59 -2.34 9.29
CA ILE A 933 -43.15 -2.89 8.04
C ILE A 933 -43.73 -4.29 8.25
N GLY A 934 -43.10 -5.13 9.08
CA GLY A 934 -43.29 -6.58 9.09
C GLY A 934 -44.74 -7.04 9.15
N ARG A 935 -45.53 -6.58 10.12
CA ARG A 935 -46.97 -6.94 10.18
C ARG A 935 -47.79 -6.35 9.04
N ARG A 936 -47.50 -5.10 8.65
CA ARG A 936 -48.24 -4.35 7.60
C ARG A 936 -47.99 -4.93 6.21
N TYR A 937 -46.79 -5.45 5.98
CA TYR A 937 -46.42 -6.17 4.77
C TYR A 937 -47.37 -7.35 4.49
N TRP A 938 -47.84 -8.01 5.56
CA TRP A 938 -48.77 -9.14 5.50
C TRP A 938 -50.24 -8.76 5.74
N GLY A 939 -50.59 -7.47 5.68
CA GLY A 939 -51.96 -6.99 5.92
C GLY A 939 -52.39 -6.93 7.38
N GLY A 940 -51.48 -7.14 8.34
CA GLY A 940 -51.73 -7.01 9.77
C GLY A 940 -51.59 -5.58 10.29
N SER A 941 -52.21 -5.28 11.44
CA SER A 941 -52.06 -3.97 12.10
C SER A 941 -50.65 -3.77 12.69
N PRO A 942 -50.19 -2.52 12.90
CA PRO A 942 -48.90 -2.23 13.55
C PRO A 942 -48.74 -2.93 14.91
N TRP A 943 -47.50 -3.16 15.34
CA TRP A 943 -47.21 -3.77 16.64
C TRP A 943 -47.74 -2.89 17.79
N ARG A 944 -48.69 -3.44 18.55
CA ARG A 944 -49.16 -2.91 19.83
C ARG A 944 -48.44 -3.71 20.91
N PHE A 945 -47.31 -3.22 21.40
CA PHE A 945 -46.68 -3.72 22.61
C PHE A 945 -46.94 -2.72 23.73
#